data_AF-A0A3S0XFV0-F1
#
_entry.id   AF-A0A3S0XFV0-F1
#
_cell.length_a   1.000
_cell.length_b   1.000
_cell.length_c   1.000
_cell.angle_alpha   90.00
_cell.angle_beta   90.00
_cell.angle_gamma   90.00
#
_symmetry.space_group_name_H-M   'P 1'
#
loop_
_entity.id
_entity.type
_entity.pdbx_description
1 polymer ?
#
loop_
_entity_poly.entity_id
_entity_poly.type
_entity_poly.pdbx_seq_one_letter_code
_entity_poly.pdbx_strand_id
1 'polypeptide(L)'
;MRILLVEDDESFAQIVQKTLTTQHYLVDFAADGEAGWELVEAFTYDLILLDVMLPKLNGISFCKRIRQAKNTHLHHIPILLLTAQDAVTNKVMGLDSGADDYLTKPFDLQELLARVRALLRRGSSILEPAIEWGFLRLDPSNCQVTYEGQLLHLTAKEYALLELLLRHSHRIFSQSALLDHLWPFEDFPSENTVRAHVKSLRQKLKKAGAGTDLIETVYGLGYRLKPRESNIDSQVTEAHTAENSKIENSHTWQQIALDISDLWEKHKEKYVNHITVVEQAVAELLQSTLTEELRQQALKEAHILVGSLGSFGFDEASRLSREIEQILEEQQKLLPAQMKYLSQLVVALRQELGQAPVILQPQAPESTNFEQQARLLIVDGDAVLAEQLIAEATIRGMLAEVATDLFQARQAIAKALPDVVLLDLCFKESAENGFRLLAELTTKEPPVSVLVFTATESFADRVKVARLGGRGFFQKPVSIEQVMDAIASVLQQSSQPSAKLMIVDDDPQVLDFLRSLLEPWGFKLTLLDEPQQFWSTLEQSNPDLLILDVEMPELSGIDLCQVVRNDSRWNDLPILFLSAHTDRETVQRVFTSGADDYINKPIVGPELIARVLNRLERTQILHKLAEIDELTGLTNRRKSVQQFSQLLHLAERQTQPVCFAILDLDHFKQINDQYGHDAGDQVLRRLGELLKQSFRSEDVVARWGGEEFILGLYGTTRSCGAKRLTEVLEIFSQQEFADAKNRRFSVSFSGGVAEFPKDGADLQALYRAADVLLYQAKESGRNQVLG
;
A
#
# COMPACT_ATOMS: atom_id res chain seq x y z
N MET A 1 -7.41 -20.05 12.97
CA MET A 1 -6.48 -19.59 11.92
C MET A 1 -5.44 -20.66 11.66
N ARG A 2 -5.07 -20.86 10.40
CA ARG A 2 -4.15 -21.89 9.90
C ARG A 2 -2.88 -21.24 9.39
N ILE A 3 -1.73 -21.66 9.92
CA ILE A 3 -0.40 -21.13 9.62
C ILE A 3 0.42 -22.22 8.94
N LEU A 4 1.10 -21.88 7.85
CA LEU A 4 2.11 -22.75 7.26
C LEU A 4 3.48 -22.38 7.84
N LEU A 5 4.20 -23.36 8.39
CA LEU A 5 5.59 -23.23 8.81
C LEU A 5 6.49 -23.98 7.83
N VAL A 6 7.36 -23.27 7.11
CA VAL A 6 8.34 -23.85 6.20
C VAL A 6 9.74 -23.60 6.76
N GLU A 7 10.38 -24.65 7.27
CA GLU A 7 11.62 -24.59 8.04
C GLU A 7 12.37 -25.92 7.88
N ASP A 8 13.65 -25.88 7.51
CA ASP A 8 14.47 -27.08 7.30
C ASP A 8 15.11 -27.62 8.58
N ASP A 9 15.33 -26.77 9.60
CA ASP A 9 15.72 -27.22 10.93
C ASP A 9 14.52 -27.80 11.69
N GLU A 10 14.35 -29.12 11.63
CA GLU A 10 13.28 -29.85 12.32
C GLU A 10 13.22 -29.56 13.83
N SER A 11 14.36 -29.35 14.49
CA SER A 11 14.41 -29.11 15.93
C SER A 11 13.85 -27.72 16.27
N PHE A 12 14.24 -26.73 15.47
CA PHE A 12 13.71 -25.37 15.58
C PHE A 12 12.23 -25.30 15.21
N ALA A 13 11.84 -25.97 14.13
CA ALA A 13 10.47 -26.05 13.67
C ALA A 13 9.53 -26.62 14.74
N GLN A 14 9.94 -27.69 15.44
CA GLN A 14 9.15 -28.28 16.53
C GLN A 14 8.90 -27.30 17.68
N ILE A 15 9.90 -26.46 18.03
CA ILE A 15 9.76 -25.44 19.08
C ILE A 15 8.74 -24.38 18.65
N VAL A 16 8.85 -23.88 17.41
CA VAL A 16 7.94 -22.88 16.85
C VAL A 16 6.52 -23.45 16.73
N GLN A 17 6.37 -24.66 16.18
CA GLN A 17 5.08 -25.34 16.03
C GLN A 17 4.40 -25.54 17.38
N LYS A 18 5.13 -26.03 18.39
CA LYS A 18 4.59 -26.22 19.75
C LYS A 18 4.15 -24.89 20.38
N THR A 19 4.91 -23.83 20.17
CA THR A 19 4.61 -22.48 20.68
C THR A 19 3.32 -21.94 20.06
N LEU A 20 3.20 -21.98 18.74
CA LEU A 20 2.01 -21.53 18.00
C LEU A 20 0.77 -22.39 18.32
N THR A 21 0.94 -23.71 18.43
CA THR A 21 -0.15 -24.63 18.80
C THR A 21 -0.64 -24.37 20.23
N THR A 22 0.25 -23.98 21.15
CA THR A 22 -0.12 -23.57 22.52
C THR A 22 -0.99 -22.30 22.51
N GLN A 23 -0.81 -21.43 21.52
CA GLN A 23 -1.65 -20.25 21.25
C GLN A 23 -2.87 -20.57 20.36
N HIS A 24 -3.22 -21.84 20.22
CA HIS A 24 -4.40 -22.33 19.50
C HIS A 24 -4.41 -22.11 17.97
N TYR A 25 -3.25 -21.83 17.37
CA TYR A 25 -3.12 -21.86 15.90
C TYR A 25 -3.06 -23.30 15.37
N LEU A 26 -3.67 -23.55 14.21
CA LEU A 26 -3.42 -24.76 13.44
C LEU A 26 -2.14 -24.55 12.64
N VAL A 27 -1.16 -25.43 12.76
CA VAL A 27 0.14 -25.28 12.11
C VAL A 27 0.45 -26.50 11.27
N ASP A 28 0.54 -26.31 9.96
CA ASP A 28 1.10 -27.31 9.05
C ASP A 28 2.59 -27.04 8.85
N PHE A 29 3.35 -28.11 8.65
CA PHE A 29 4.81 -28.06 8.56
C PHE A 29 5.31 -28.57 7.22
N ALA A 30 6.31 -27.89 6.66
CA ALA A 30 7.09 -28.33 5.52
C ALA A 30 8.59 -28.18 5.79
N ALA A 31 9.36 -29.23 5.49
CA ALA A 31 10.81 -29.24 5.70
C ALA A 31 11.63 -28.59 4.57
N ASP A 32 10.99 -28.27 3.44
CA ASP A 32 11.64 -27.63 2.31
C ASP A 32 10.66 -26.76 1.51
N GLY A 33 11.20 -25.86 0.68
CA GLY A 33 10.37 -24.90 -0.05
C GLY A 33 9.51 -25.50 -1.16
N GLU A 34 9.85 -26.66 -1.73
CA GLU A 34 8.96 -27.31 -2.71
C GLU A 34 7.76 -27.97 -2.02
N ALA A 35 7.99 -28.67 -0.92
CA ALA A 35 6.92 -29.23 -0.09
C ALA A 35 6.01 -28.11 0.47
N GLY A 36 6.60 -26.99 0.89
CA GLY A 36 5.84 -25.80 1.28
C GLY A 36 4.98 -25.26 0.14
N TRP A 37 5.48 -25.28 -1.11
CA TRP A 37 4.75 -24.79 -2.27
C TRP A 37 3.56 -25.68 -2.61
N GLU A 38 3.75 -27.00 -2.58
CA GLU A 38 2.67 -27.98 -2.78
C GLU A 38 1.54 -27.79 -1.76
N LEU A 39 1.89 -27.52 -0.49
CA LEU A 39 0.90 -27.24 0.55
C LEU A 39 0.13 -25.94 0.31
N VAL A 40 0.79 -24.88 -0.13
CA VAL A 40 0.16 -23.60 -0.48
C VAL A 40 -0.79 -23.73 -1.67
N GLU A 41 -0.49 -24.61 -2.63
CA GLU A 41 -1.41 -24.91 -3.75
C GLU A 41 -2.61 -25.76 -3.33
N ALA A 42 -2.43 -26.63 -2.34
CA ALA A 42 -3.48 -27.55 -1.87
C ALA A 42 -4.43 -26.96 -0.83
N PHE A 43 -3.95 -26.02 0.01
CA PHE A 43 -4.69 -25.49 1.16
C PHE A 43 -4.65 -23.96 1.24
N THR A 44 -5.62 -23.38 1.94
CA THR A 44 -5.63 -21.96 2.26
C THR A 44 -4.98 -21.71 3.63
N TYR A 45 -4.12 -20.70 3.69
CA TYR A 45 -3.42 -20.29 4.92
C TYR A 45 -3.68 -18.82 5.23
N ASP A 46 -3.71 -18.51 6.53
CA ASP A 46 -3.88 -17.15 7.05
C ASP A 46 -2.52 -16.44 7.24
N LEU A 47 -1.41 -17.19 7.32
CA LEU A 47 -0.04 -16.69 7.45
C LEU A 47 0.95 -17.79 7.03
N ILE A 48 2.06 -17.39 6.41
CA ILE A 48 3.20 -18.26 6.12
C ILE A 48 4.41 -17.78 6.94
N LEU A 49 4.97 -18.67 7.76
CA LEU A 49 6.28 -18.52 8.39
C LEU A 49 7.30 -19.24 7.52
N LEU A 50 8.29 -18.51 7.01
CA LEU A 50 9.14 -18.99 5.92
C LEU A 50 10.61 -18.74 6.23
N ASP A 51 11.41 -19.79 6.39
CA ASP A 51 12.86 -19.61 6.42
C ASP A 51 13.37 -19.08 5.06
N VAL A 52 14.28 -18.12 5.11
CA VAL A 52 15.00 -17.62 3.93
C VAL A 52 15.88 -18.72 3.30
N MET A 53 16.56 -19.51 4.11
CA MET A 53 17.58 -20.49 3.68
C MET A 53 17.01 -21.90 3.57
N LEU A 54 16.02 -22.09 2.70
CA LEU A 54 15.40 -23.40 2.47
C LEU A 54 16.08 -24.19 1.34
N PRO A 55 16.16 -25.53 1.48
CA PRO A 55 16.56 -26.40 0.38
C PRO A 55 15.51 -26.44 -0.73
N LYS A 56 15.97 -26.78 -1.95
CA LYS A 56 15.20 -26.86 -3.21
C LYS A 56 14.65 -25.52 -3.70
N LEU A 57 13.76 -24.88 -2.95
CA LEU A 57 13.20 -23.57 -3.25
C LEU A 57 13.48 -22.63 -2.07
N ASN A 58 14.37 -21.66 -2.25
CA ASN A 58 14.71 -20.71 -1.18
C ASN A 58 13.52 -19.79 -0.83
N GLY A 59 13.49 -19.27 0.40
CA GLY A 59 12.35 -18.49 0.90
C GLY A 59 12.11 -17.16 0.15
N ILE A 60 13.16 -16.54 -0.38
CA ILE A 60 13.04 -15.30 -1.18
C ILE A 60 12.34 -15.59 -2.51
N SER A 61 12.78 -16.61 -3.23
CA SER A 61 12.18 -17.07 -4.49
C SER A 61 10.77 -17.60 -4.26
N PHE A 62 10.53 -18.31 -3.16
CA PHE A 62 9.20 -18.74 -2.73
C PHE A 62 8.26 -17.54 -2.57
N CYS A 63 8.71 -16.51 -1.85
CA CYS A 63 7.96 -15.27 -1.65
C CYS A 63 7.64 -14.57 -2.98
N LYS A 64 8.65 -14.38 -3.85
CA LYS A 64 8.44 -13.81 -5.19
C LYS A 64 7.43 -14.63 -6.00
N ARG A 65 7.51 -15.95 -5.93
CA ARG A 65 6.62 -16.86 -6.66
C ARG A 65 5.18 -16.74 -6.17
N ILE A 66 4.94 -16.62 -4.85
CA ILE A 66 3.60 -16.32 -4.31
C ILE A 66 3.09 -15.00 -4.87
N ARG A 67 3.94 -13.96 -4.89
CA ARG A 67 3.57 -12.61 -5.36
C ARG A 67 3.54 -12.46 -6.88
N GLN A 68 3.78 -13.52 -7.64
CA GLN A 68 3.67 -13.54 -9.11
C GLN A 68 2.60 -14.52 -9.59
N ALA A 69 2.02 -15.32 -8.69
CA ALA A 69 1.06 -16.35 -9.03
C ALA A 69 -0.31 -15.75 -9.38
N LYS A 70 -0.87 -16.02 -10.56
CA LYS A 70 -2.19 -15.48 -10.99
C LYS A 70 -3.38 -15.76 -10.05
N ASN A 71 -3.20 -16.59 -9.02
CA ASN A 71 -4.22 -16.87 -8.01
C ASN A 71 -4.29 -15.72 -6.99
N THR A 72 -5.38 -14.94 -7.06
CA THR A 72 -5.63 -13.80 -6.19
C THR A 72 -5.64 -14.15 -4.71
N HIS A 73 -6.00 -15.37 -4.30
CA HIS A 73 -5.97 -15.74 -2.87
C HIS A 73 -4.53 -15.84 -2.33
N LEU A 74 -3.57 -16.31 -3.13
CA LEU A 74 -2.18 -16.51 -2.71
C LEU A 74 -1.43 -15.18 -2.54
N HIS A 75 -1.68 -14.23 -3.44
CA HIS A 75 -1.05 -12.92 -3.43
C HIS A 75 -1.18 -12.18 -2.10
N HIS A 76 -2.28 -12.40 -1.36
CA HIS A 76 -2.61 -11.66 -0.16
C HIS A 76 -2.24 -12.40 1.13
N ILE A 77 -1.69 -13.61 1.07
CA ILE A 77 -1.31 -14.30 2.30
C ILE A 77 -0.14 -13.55 2.94
N PRO A 78 -0.24 -13.13 4.22
CA PRO A 78 0.89 -12.57 4.95
C PRO A 78 2.08 -13.53 4.99
N ILE A 79 3.29 -13.04 4.77
CA ILE A 79 4.54 -13.84 4.84
C ILE A 79 5.48 -13.19 5.86
N LEU A 80 5.84 -13.95 6.90
CA LEU A 80 6.90 -13.59 7.86
C LEU A 80 8.15 -14.40 7.55
N LEU A 81 9.21 -13.72 7.12
CA LEU A 81 10.50 -14.36 6.85
C LEU A 81 11.27 -14.61 8.16
N LEU A 82 11.80 -15.81 8.34
CA LEU A 82 12.74 -16.14 9.41
C LEU A 82 14.15 -16.17 8.81
N THR A 83 15.08 -15.36 9.34
CA THR A 83 16.41 -15.20 8.72
C THR A 83 17.53 -15.29 9.73
N ALA A 84 18.60 -16.04 9.45
CA ALA A 84 19.81 -16.06 10.27
C ALA A 84 20.77 -14.89 10.00
N GLN A 85 20.49 -14.05 8.99
CA GLN A 85 21.40 -12.97 8.57
C GLN A 85 20.86 -11.60 9.00
N ASP A 86 21.62 -10.94 9.89
CA ASP A 86 21.24 -9.66 10.51
C ASP A 86 21.60 -8.42 9.67
N ALA A 87 22.26 -8.60 8.51
CA ALA A 87 22.65 -7.50 7.65
C ALA A 87 21.42 -6.80 7.04
N VAL A 88 21.39 -5.46 7.16
CA VAL A 88 20.33 -4.58 6.62
C VAL A 88 19.99 -4.90 5.17
N THR A 89 20.99 -5.23 4.34
CA THR A 89 20.80 -5.58 2.92
C THR A 89 19.89 -6.79 2.72
N ASN A 90 19.97 -7.81 3.58
CA ASN A 90 19.19 -9.04 3.43
C ASN A 90 17.76 -8.89 3.95
N LYS A 91 17.56 -8.05 4.97
CA LYS A 91 16.25 -7.67 5.50
C LYS A 91 15.45 -6.90 4.44
N VAL A 92 16.09 -5.92 3.80
CA VAL A 92 15.51 -5.15 2.69
C VAL A 92 15.18 -6.06 1.50
N MET A 93 16.11 -6.94 1.10
CA MET A 93 15.86 -7.91 0.01
C MET A 93 14.66 -8.83 0.25
N GLY A 94 14.44 -9.26 1.50
CA GLY A 94 13.28 -10.07 1.88
C GLY A 94 11.97 -9.31 1.74
N LEU A 95 11.93 -8.06 2.24
CA LEU A 95 10.76 -7.18 2.14
C LEU A 95 10.45 -6.81 0.68
N ASP A 96 11.46 -6.48 -0.13
CA ASP A 96 11.32 -6.14 -1.56
C ASP A 96 10.83 -7.33 -2.41
N SER A 97 11.05 -8.55 -1.91
CA SER A 97 10.54 -9.78 -2.53
C SER A 97 9.07 -10.05 -2.22
N GLY A 98 8.44 -9.12 -1.48
CA GLY A 98 7.03 -9.11 -1.12
C GLY A 98 6.71 -9.78 0.21
N ALA A 99 7.71 -10.00 1.07
CA ALA A 99 7.46 -10.44 2.44
C ALA A 99 6.87 -9.29 3.26
N ASP A 100 5.95 -9.63 4.16
CA ASP A 100 5.23 -8.62 4.94
C ASP A 100 6.00 -8.19 6.18
N ASP A 101 6.85 -9.06 6.71
CA ASP A 101 7.75 -8.77 7.82
C ASP A 101 8.90 -9.79 7.85
N TYR A 102 9.90 -9.56 8.70
CA TYR A 102 10.99 -10.50 8.94
C TYR A 102 11.31 -10.62 10.43
N LEU A 103 11.94 -11.72 10.82
CA LEU A 103 12.42 -11.97 12.17
C LEU A 103 13.80 -12.64 12.14
N THR A 104 14.78 -12.02 12.80
CA THR A 104 16.19 -12.47 12.78
C THR A 104 16.44 -13.55 13.83
N LYS A 105 16.99 -14.69 13.43
CA LYS A 105 17.39 -15.81 14.30
C LYS A 105 18.74 -15.50 14.98
N PRO A 106 18.93 -15.84 16.27
CA PRO A 106 17.91 -16.35 17.20
C PRO A 106 16.97 -15.24 17.67
N PHE A 107 15.67 -15.51 17.69
CA PHE A 107 14.66 -14.55 18.14
C PHE A 107 13.93 -15.03 19.39
N ASP A 108 13.26 -14.11 20.07
CA ASP A 108 12.36 -14.45 21.17
C ASP A 108 11.01 -14.98 20.66
N LEU A 109 10.52 -16.05 21.30
CA LEU A 109 9.24 -16.67 20.91
C LEU A 109 8.02 -15.77 21.16
N GLN A 110 8.07 -14.88 22.16
CA GLN A 110 7.01 -13.88 22.39
C GLN A 110 7.03 -12.80 21.31
N GLU A 111 8.22 -12.42 20.81
CA GLU A 111 8.33 -11.51 19.67
C GLU A 111 7.74 -12.16 18.40
N LEU A 112 8.07 -13.42 18.13
CA LEU A 112 7.44 -14.18 17.04
C LEU A 112 5.91 -14.15 17.17
N LEU A 113 5.38 -14.47 18.35
CA LEU A 113 3.93 -14.45 18.59
C LEU A 113 3.32 -13.05 18.41
N ALA A 114 4.05 -12.00 18.78
CA ALA A 114 3.61 -10.63 18.59
C ALA A 114 3.51 -10.26 17.10
N ARG A 115 4.53 -10.59 16.30
CA ARG A 115 4.53 -10.37 14.85
C ARG A 115 3.46 -11.20 14.14
N VAL A 116 3.29 -12.47 14.54
CA VAL A 116 2.22 -13.34 14.05
C VAL A 116 0.85 -12.71 14.30
N ARG A 117 0.57 -12.24 15.53
CA ARG A 117 -0.69 -11.55 15.85
C ARG A 117 -0.86 -10.28 15.00
N ALA A 118 0.17 -9.46 14.88
CA ALA A 118 0.14 -8.24 14.08
C ALA A 118 -0.18 -8.53 12.60
N LEU A 119 0.42 -9.56 12.02
CA LEU A 119 0.18 -9.98 10.64
C LEU A 119 -1.23 -10.56 10.45
N LEU A 120 -1.69 -11.39 11.38
CA LEU A 120 -3.00 -12.02 11.30
C LEU A 120 -4.16 -11.03 11.50
N ARG A 121 -3.96 -9.95 12.29
CA ARG A 121 -4.93 -8.84 12.38
C ARG A 121 -5.27 -8.25 11.01
N ARG A 122 -4.30 -8.25 10.08
CA ARG A 122 -4.39 -7.60 8.76
C ARG A 122 -5.09 -8.46 7.70
N GLY A 123 -5.05 -9.79 7.82
CA GLY A 123 -5.63 -10.72 6.84
C GLY A 123 -7.13 -10.99 7.04
N SER A 124 -7.64 -10.72 8.24
CA SER A 124 -9.08 -10.76 8.54
C SER A 124 -9.66 -9.36 8.41
N SER A 125 -10.19 -9.03 7.23
CA SER A 125 -11.32 -8.09 7.19
C SER A 125 -12.33 -8.64 8.20
N ILE A 126 -12.51 -7.92 9.31
CA ILE A 126 -13.28 -8.29 10.51
C ILE A 126 -12.48 -9.10 11.57
N LEU A 127 -11.56 -8.44 12.29
CA LEU A 127 -11.54 -8.64 13.76
C LEU A 127 -12.59 -7.71 14.34
N GLU A 128 -13.81 -8.23 14.40
CA GLU A 128 -14.84 -7.64 15.24
C GLU A 128 -14.28 -7.46 16.67
N PRO A 129 -14.61 -6.36 17.38
CA PRO A 129 -14.45 -6.32 18.83
C PRO A 129 -15.11 -7.57 19.41
N ALA A 130 -14.63 -8.05 20.56
CA ALA A 130 -15.02 -9.31 21.20
C ALA A 130 -16.40 -9.82 20.74
N ILE A 131 -16.42 -10.92 20.00
CA ILE A 131 -17.59 -11.38 19.24
C ILE A 131 -18.72 -11.66 20.23
N GLU A 132 -19.75 -10.82 20.19
CA GLU A 132 -20.86 -10.85 21.12
C GLU A 132 -22.09 -11.51 20.49
N TRP A 133 -22.49 -12.67 21.00
CA TRP A 133 -23.76 -13.32 20.68
C TRP A 133 -24.64 -13.33 21.93
N GLY A 134 -25.24 -12.17 22.14
CA GLY A 134 -24.78 -11.39 23.29
C GLY A 134 -25.49 -11.53 24.61
N PHE A 135 -25.36 -12.63 25.33
CA PHE A 135 -24.66 -12.52 26.63
C PHE A 135 -23.32 -13.27 26.59
N LEU A 136 -23.07 -14.01 25.51
CA LEU A 136 -21.80 -14.66 25.21
C LEU A 136 -20.88 -13.66 24.54
N ARG A 137 -19.66 -13.54 25.02
CA ARG A 137 -18.60 -12.68 24.48
C ARG A 137 -17.33 -13.51 24.32
N LEU A 138 -16.79 -13.57 23.11
CA LEU A 138 -15.51 -14.23 22.80
C LEU A 138 -14.49 -13.17 22.40
N ASP A 139 -13.39 -13.06 23.14
CA ASP A 139 -12.31 -12.14 22.85
C ASP A 139 -11.13 -12.90 22.19
N PRO A 140 -10.90 -12.70 20.88
CA PRO A 140 -9.82 -13.37 20.16
C PRO A 140 -8.42 -12.92 20.60
N SER A 141 -8.30 -11.73 21.20
CA SER A 141 -6.99 -11.12 21.54
C SER A 141 -6.31 -11.82 22.72
N ASN A 142 -7.11 -12.37 23.64
CA ASN A 142 -6.65 -13.06 24.85
C ASN A 142 -7.22 -14.48 24.98
N CYS A 143 -7.91 -14.98 23.94
CA CYS A 143 -8.59 -16.28 23.92
C CYS A 143 -9.57 -16.51 25.07
N GLN A 144 -10.22 -15.46 25.57
CA GLN A 144 -11.20 -15.57 26.66
C GLN A 144 -12.62 -15.64 26.12
N VAL A 145 -13.42 -16.51 26.74
CA VAL A 145 -14.86 -16.59 26.49
C VAL A 145 -15.57 -16.30 27.79
N THR A 146 -16.52 -15.37 27.78
CA THR A 146 -17.37 -15.04 28.92
C THR A 146 -18.84 -15.17 28.56
N TYR A 147 -19.67 -15.51 29.54
CA TYR A 147 -21.13 -15.46 29.43
C TYR A 147 -21.68 -14.68 30.62
N GLU A 148 -22.41 -13.59 30.37
CA GLU A 148 -22.84 -12.62 31.41
C GLU A 148 -21.66 -12.13 32.28
N GLY A 149 -20.47 -11.97 31.69
CA GLY A 149 -19.26 -11.57 32.40
C GLY A 149 -18.58 -12.68 33.22
N GLN A 150 -19.14 -13.91 33.27
CA GLN A 150 -18.49 -15.06 33.90
C GLN A 150 -17.59 -15.80 32.91
N LEU A 151 -16.35 -16.10 33.30
CA LEU A 151 -15.37 -16.80 32.48
C LEU A 151 -15.79 -18.26 32.21
N LEU A 152 -15.79 -18.66 30.94
CA LEU A 152 -16.05 -20.00 30.46
C LEU A 152 -14.74 -20.75 30.19
N HIS A 153 -14.47 -21.80 30.96
CA HIS A 153 -13.32 -22.66 30.72
C HIS A 153 -13.58 -23.68 29.60
N LEU A 154 -13.18 -23.33 28.38
CA LEU A 154 -13.26 -24.18 27.20
C LEU A 154 -11.93 -24.91 26.95
N THR A 155 -12.01 -26.11 26.38
CA THR A 155 -10.84 -26.77 25.78
C THR A 155 -10.53 -26.14 24.42
N ALA A 156 -9.31 -26.32 23.91
CA ALA A 156 -8.88 -25.72 22.64
C ALA A 156 -9.84 -26.02 21.47
N LYS A 157 -10.33 -27.27 21.35
CA LYS A 157 -11.28 -27.65 20.30
C LYS A 157 -12.67 -27.09 20.51
N GLU A 158 -13.11 -26.93 21.76
CA GLU A 158 -14.38 -26.27 22.07
C GLU A 158 -14.32 -24.77 21.79
N TYR A 159 -13.19 -24.13 22.08
CA TYR A 159 -12.94 -22.72 21.77
C TYR A 159 -12.95 -22.49 20.25
N ALA A 160 -12.14 -23.25 19.50
CA ALA A 160 -12.06 -23.11 18.04
C ALA A 160 -13.41 -23.39 17.35
N LEU A 161 -14.16 -24.37 17.85
CA LEU A 161 -15.52 -24.65 17.39
C LEU A 161 -16.48 -23.48 17.67
N LEU A 162 -16.40 -22.89 18.87
CA LEU A 162 -17.25 -21.76 19.25
C LEU A 162 -16.90 -20.51 18.46
N GLU A 163 -15.62 -20.22 18.28
CA GLU A 163 -15.12 -19.11 17.47
C GLU A 163 -15.58 -19.23 16.02
N LEU A 164 -15.44 -20.41 15.42
CA LEU A 164 -15.89 -20.68 14.05
C LEU A 164 -17.41 -20.44 13.89
N LEU A 165 -18.20 -20.89 14.85
CA LEU A 165 -19.66 -20.69 14.84
C LEU A 165 -20.04 -19.22 15.06
N LEU A 166 -19.32 -18.48 15.91
CA LEU A 166 -19.57 -17.07 16.19
C LEU A 166 -19.21 -16.17 15.00
N ARG A 167 -18.06 -16.40 14.36
CA ARG A 167 -17.62 -15.67 13.15
C ARG A 167 -18.53 -15.89 11.95
N HIS A 168 -19.29 -16.99 11.95
CA HIS A 168 -20.21 -17.36 10.89
C HIS A 168 -21.60 -17.67 11.45
N SER A 169 -22.11 -16.75 12.27
CA SER A 169 -23.29 -16.91 13.12
C SER A 169 -24.58 -17.32 12.39
N HIS A 170 -24.68 -17.03 11.08
CA HIS A 170 -25.83 -17.40 10.25
C HIS A 170 -25.63 -18.66 9.37
N ARG A 171 -24.42 -19.23 9.35
CA ARG A 171 -24.04 -20.37 8.49
C ARG A 171 -24.23 -21.71 9.19
N ILE A 172 -24.63 -22.74 8.42
CA ILE A 172 -24.66 -24.13 8.89
C ILE A 172 -23.35 -24.81 8.50
N PHE A 173 -22.68 -25.45 9.46
CA PHE A 173 -21.48 -26.25 9.21
C PHE A 173 -21.77 -27.75 9.28
N SER A 174 -21.45 -28.49 8.22
CA SER A 174 -21.49 -29.95 8.20
C SER A 174 -20.40 -30.55 9.10
N GLN A 175 -20.51 -31.84 9.42
CA GLN A 175 -19.50 -32.54 10.23
C GLN A 175 -18.14 -32.60 9.51
N SER A 176 -18.12 -32.80 8.19
CA SER A 176 -16.91 -32.77 7.38
C SER A 176 -16.28 -31.37 7.32
N ALA A 177 -17.07 -30.31 7.11
CA ALA A 177 -16.54 -28.95 7.09
C ALA A 177 -15.95 -28.53 8.44
N LEU A 178 -16.56 -28.96 9.56
CA LEU A 178 -15.98 -28.75 10.89
C LEU A 178 -14.67 -29.54 11.07
N LEU A 179 -14.54 -30.74 10.49
CA LEU A 179 -13.29 -31.51 10.53
C LEU A 179 -12.18 -30.77 9.79
N ASP A 180 -12.44 -30.36 8.55
CA ASP A 180 -11.48 -29.70 7.66
C ASP A 180 -10.98 -28.36 8.23
N HIS A 181 -11.83 -27.65 8.98
CA HIS A 181 -11.48 -26.36 9.59
C HIS A 181 -10.82 -26.45 10.96
N LEU A 182 -11.00 -27.54 11.70
CA LEU A 182 -10.60 -27.62 13.11
C LEU A 182 -9.48 -28.62 13.38
N TRP A 183 -9.10 -29.50 12.44
CA TRP A 183 -8.04 -30.48 12.62
C TRP A 183 -6.92 -30.36 11.56
N PRO A 184 -5.64 -30.55 11.95
CA PRO A 184 -4.51 -30.57 11.03
C PRO A 184 -4.50 -31.84 10.16
N PHE A 185 -3.82 -31.78 9.02
CA PHE A 185 -3.84 -32.83 7.99
C PHE A 185 -3.34 -34.20 8.48
N GLU A 186 -2.44 -34.23 9.46
CA GLU A 186 -1.83 -35.48 9.94
C GLU A 186 -2.70 -36.25 10.94
N ASP A 187 -3.79 -35.66 11.45
CA ASP A 187 -4.59 -36.22 12.55
C ASP A 187 -6.09 -36.01 12.32
N PHE A 188 -6.67 -36.77 11.37
CA PHE A 188 -8.11 -36.76 11.03
C PHE A 188 -8.92 -37.68 11.97
N PRO A 189 -9.68 -37.13 12.94
CA PRO A 189 -10.53 -37.97 13.78
C PRO A 189 -11.85 -38.34 13.08
N SER A 190 -12.54 -39.35 13.60
CA SER A 190 -13.89 -39.70 13.11
C SER A 190 -14.92 -38.61 13.38
N GLU A 191 -15.97 -38.52 12.57
CA GLU A 191 -17.11 -37.58 12.73
C GLU A 191 -17.77 -37.65 14.12
N ASN A 192 -17.66 -38.79 14.82
CA ASN A 192 -18.14 -38.97 16.18
C ASN A 192 -17.42 -38.05 17.19
N THR A 193 -16.18 -37.66 16.90
CA THR A 193 -15.36 -36.76 17.73
C THR A 193 -15.91 -35.34 17.68
N VAL A 194 -16.35 -34.87 16.50
CA VAL A 194 -17.04 -33.58 16.36
C VAL A 194 -18.31 -33.54 17.21
N ARG A 195 -19.11 -34.63 17.18
CA ARG A 195 -20.33 -34.74 17.99
C ARG A 195 -20.05 -34.67 19.49
N ALA A 196 -18.95 -35.29 19.95
CA ALA A 196 -18.54 -35.24 21.34
C ALA A 196 -18.16 -33.82 21.79
N HIS A 197 -17.38 -33.09 20.98
CA HIS A 197 -17.00 -31.71 21.28
C HIS A 197 -18.19 -30.74 21.27
N VAL A 198 -19.11 -30.84 20.29
CA VAL A 198 -20.35 -30.04 20.28
C VAL A 198 -21.19 -30.31 21.53
N LYS A 199 -21.33 -31.59 21.92
CA LYS A 199 -22.08 -31.98 23.13
C LYS A 199 -21.45 -31.39 24.39
N SER A 200 -20.12 -31.45 24.52
CA SER A 200 -19.39 -30.91 25.66
C SER A 200 -19.50 -29.39 25.75
N LEU A 201 -19.33 -28.69 24.62
CA LEU A 201 -19.50 -27.23 24.52
C LEU A 201 -20.90 -26.79 24.96
N ARG A 202 -21.96 -27.45 24.48
CA ARG A 202 -23.35 -27.18 24.90
C ARG A 202 -23.54 -27.35 26.42
N GLN A 203 -22.96 -28.39 27.01
CA GLN A 203 -23.06 -28.62 28.45
C GLN A 203 -22.38 -27.52 29.27
N LYS A 204 -21.24 -27.00 28.81
CA LYS A 204 -20.54 -25.90 29.47
C LYS A 204 -21.30 -24.57 29.34
N LEU A 205 -21.82 -24.26 28.15
CA LEU A 205 -22.67 -23.09 27.93
C LEU A 205 -23.93 -23.14 28.80
N LYS A 206 -24.59 -24.30 28.89
CA LYS A 206 -25.77 -24.50 29.75
C LYS A 206 -25.46 -24.28 31.24
N LYS A 207 -24.30 -24.76 31.71
CA LYS A 207 -23.87 -24.56 33.10
C LYS A 207 -23.63 -23.08 33.44
N ALA A 208 -23.23 -22.28 32.47
CA ALA A 208 -23.01 -20.85 32.61
C ALA A 208 -24.30 -20.01 32.50
N GLY A 209 -25.47 -20.62 32.33
CA GLY A 209 -26.76 -19.92 32.25
C GLY A 209 -27.29 -19.71 30.82
N ALA A 210 -26.56 -20.15 29.79
CA ALA A 210 -27.04 -20.03 28.42
C ALA A 210 -28.24 -20.93 28.12
N GLY A 211 -29.18 -20.42 27.30
CA GLY A 211 -30.32 -21.19 26.81
C GLY A 211 -29.88 -22.53 26.18
N THR A 212 -30.66 -23.58 26.39
CA THR A 212 -30.28 -24.96 26.03
C THR A 212 -30.02 -25.19 24.54
N ASP A 213 -30.42 -24.22 23.70
CA ASP A 213 -30.48 -24.34 22.24
C ASP A 213 -29.60 -23.31 21.53
N LEU A 214 -28.62 -22.69 22.22
CA LEU A 214 -27.77 -21.64 21.64
C LEU A 214 -27.04 -22.12 20.37
N ILE A 215 -26.54 -23.36 20.40
CA ILE A 215 -26.02 -24.08 19.24
C ILE A 215 -27.10 -25.10 18.85
N GLU A 216 -27.75 -24.94 17.72
CA GLU A 216 -28.79 -25.84 17.21
C GLU A 216 -28.20 -26.96 16.33
N THR A 217 -28.84 -28.13 16.34
CA THR A 217 -28.53 -29.20 15.38
C THR A 217 -29.58 -29.17 14.29
N VAL A 218 -29.15 -28.92 13.06
CA VAL A 218 -30.00 -29.00 11.87
C VAL A 218 -29.87 -30.43 11.31
N TYR A 219 -30.88 -31.27 11.56
CA TYR A 219 -30.86 -32.68 11.19
C TYR A 219 -30.55 -32.87 9.70
N GLY A 220 -29.51 -33.67 9.41
CA GLY A 220 -29.04 -33.96 8.04
C GLY A 220 -28.09 -32.92 7.43
N LEU A 221 -27.90 -31.74 8.04
CA LEU A 221 -27.11 -30.64 7.48
C LEU A 221 -25.94 -30.20 8.36
N GLY A 222 -26.06 -30.24 9.70
CA GLY A 222 -24.95 -29.89 10.60
C GLY A 222 -25.34 -29.03 11.80
N TYR A 223 -24.49 -28.07 12.17
CA TYR A 223 -24.65 -27.22 13.37
C TYR A 223 -24.61 -25.73 13.03
N ARG A 224 -25.36 -24.90 13.80
CA ARG A 224 -25.44 -23.43 13.65
C ARG A 224 -25.77 -22.74 14.98
N LEU A 225 -25.57 -21.42 15.10
CA LEU A 225 -26.10 -20.58 16.19
C LEU A 225 -27.57 -20.18 15.97
N LYS A 226 -28.38 -20.22 17.03
CA LYS A 226 -29.82 -19.88 16.96
C LYS A 226 -30.02 -18.35 16.77
N PRO A 227 -30.75 -17.89 15.73
CA PRO A 227 -30.99 -16.45 15.47
C PRO A 227 -31.77 -15.72 16.59
N ARG A 228 -31.52 -14.41 16.79
CA ARG A 228 -32.24 -13.55 17.75
C ARG A 228 -33.43 -12.83 17.10
N GLU A 229 -34.55 -12.71 17.82
CA GLU A 229 -35.68 -11.83 17.46
C GLU A 229 -35.37 -10.39 17.92
N SER A 230 -35.45 -9.41 17.01
CA SER A 230 -35.04 -8.01 17.23
C SER A 230 -36.15 -7.16 17.89
N ASN A 231 -35.85 -6.50 19.01
CA ASN A 231 -36.62 -5.35 19.51
C ASN A 231 -35.85 -4.06 19.21
N ILE A 232 -36.45 -3.17 18.42
CA ILE A 232 -35.98 -1.82 18.10
C ILE A 232 -36.61 -0.86 19.10
N ASP A 233 -35.83 -0.02 19.79
CA ASP A 233 -36.32 1.29 20.23
C ASP A 233 -35.18 2.31 20.47
N SER A 234 -35.17 3.32 19.59
CA SER A 234 -35.13 4.77 19.86
C SER A 234 -34.09 5.39 20.81
N GLN A 235 -33.18 6.22 20.27
CA GLN A 235 -33.10 7.67 20.58
C GLN A 235 -32.05 8.46 19.73
N VAL A 236 -32.54 9.54 19.13
CA VAL A 236 -31.91 10.65 18.37
C VAL A 236 -31.59 11.78 19.40
N THR A 237 -30.60 12.68 19.32
CA THR A 237 -30.48 13.98 18.56
C THR A 237 -29.46 14.87 19.34
N GLU A 238 -28.50 15.62 18.77
CA GLU A 238 -28.46 17.07 18.38
C GLU A 238 -26.95 17.43 18.21
N ALA A 239 -26.35 18.04 17.17
CA ALA A 239 -26.56 19.27 16.37
C ALA A 239 -26.07 20.59 17.02
N HIS A 240 -24.97 21.17 16.53
CA HIS A 240 -24.67 22.62 16.61
C HIS A 240 -23.85 23.13 15.41
N THR A 241 -24.21 24.34 14.97
CA THR A 241 -23.85 25.03 13.71
C THR A 241 -22.93 26.26 13.92
N ALA A 242 -21.98 26.41 13.00
CA ALA A 242 -21.44 27.61 12.29
C ALA A 242 -21.10 28.95 13.01
N GLU A 243 -19.91 29.53 12.69
CA GLU A 243 -19.78 30.88 12.10
C GLU A 243 -18.37 31.22 11.53
N ASN A 244 -18.36 32.19 10.59
CA ASN A 244 -17.33 32.60 9.62
C ASN A 244 -16.20 33.53 10.13
N SER A 245 -15.04 33.52 9.46
CA SER A 245 -14.33 34.76 9.06
C SER A 245 -13.32 34.55 7.90
N LYS A 246 -13.33 35.48 6.93
CA LYS A 246 -12.46 35.62 5.74
C LYS A 246 -11.18 36.43 6.04
N ILE A 247 -10.27 36.50 5.03
CA ILE A 247 -9.12 37.45 4.77
C ILE A 247 -7.74 36.77 5.05
N GLU A 248 -6.65 36.82 4.27
CA GLU A 248 -6.24 37.39 2.95
C GLU A 248 -4.96 36.64 2.44
N ASN A 249 -4.64 36.82 1.15
CA ASN A 249 -3.53 36.21 0.39
C ASN A 249 -2.10 36.73 0.70
N SER A 250 -1.10 35.90 0.34
CA SER A 250 0.22 36.25 -0.27
C SER A 250 1.38 36.72 0.63
N HIS A 251 2.34 35.83 0.88
CA HIS A 251 3.75 36.21 1.11
C HIS A 251 4.70 35.38 0.22
N THR A 252 5.56 36.09 -0.51
CA THR A 252 6.39 35.64 -1.64
C THR A 252 7.80 35.20 -1.23
N TRP A 253 8.38 34.28 -2.00
CA TRP A 253 9.74 33.69 -1.96
C TRP A 253 10.93 34.66 -1.91
N GLN A 254 10.72 35.97 -1.84
CA GLN A 254 11.77 36.99 -1.75
C GLN A 254 12.25 37.24 -0.31
N GLN A 255 11.43 36.94 0.70
CA GLN A 255 11.80 37.12 2.11
C GLN A 255 12.85 36.09 2.57
N ILE A 256 12.71 34.83 2.14
CA ILE A 256 13.55 33.69 2.55
C ILE A 256 15.00 33.83 2.07
N ALA A 257 15.23 34.45 0.91
CA ALA A 257 16.57 34.63 0.35
C ALA A 257 17.40 35.72 1.06
N LEU A 258 16.75 36.71 1.68
CA LEU A 258 17.41 37.76 2.45
C LEU A 258 17.86 37.24 3.83
N ASP A 259 17.06 36.35 4.45
CA ASP A 259 17.35 35.78 5.77
C ASP A 259 18.58 34.84 5.76
N ILE A 260 18.82 34.10 4.66
CA ILE A 260 19.97 33.18 4.53
C ILE A 260 21.29 33.95 4.40
N SER A 261 21.31 35.08 3.69
CA SER A 261 22.52 35.92 3.55
C SER A 261 22.90 36.61 4.86
N ASP A 262 21.91 37.05 5.65
CA ASP A 262 22.13 37.67 6.97
C ASP A 262 22.61 36.66 8.03
N LEU A 263 22.22 35.39 7.89
CA LEU A 263 22.66 34.30 8.78
C LEU A 263 24.14 33.90 8.53
N TRP A 264 24.61 33.96 7.28
CA TRP A 264 25.99 33.67 6.91
C TRP A 264 26.99 34.71 7.44
N GLU A 265 26.70 36.01 7.28
CA GLU A 265 27.54 37.12 7.80
C GLU A 265 27.71 37.05 9.33
N LYS A 266 26.67 36.64 10.06
CA LYS A 266 26.71 36.50 11.54
C LYS A 266 27.59 35.36 12.05
N HIS A 267 27.81 34.31 11.25
CA HIS A 267 28.51 33.09 11.69
C HIS A 267 29.86 32.84 11.00
N LYS A 268 30.26 33.69 10.05
CA LYS A 268 31.50 33.56 9.25
C LYS A 268 32.78 33.45 10.09
N GLU A 269 32.93 34.23 11.15
CA GLU A 269 34.14 34.17 12.01
C GLU A 269 34.32 32.81 12.69
N LYS A 270 33.22 32.10 12.99
CA LYS A 270 33.27 30.78 13.63
C LYS A 270 33.85 29.73 12.68
N TYR A 271 33.48 29.77 11.40
CA TYR A 271 33.98 28.82 10.38
C TYR A 271 35.43 29.08 9.98
N VAL A 272 35.88 30.34 10.01
CA VAL A 272 37.31 30.68 9.84
C VAL A 272 38.16 30.06 10.95
N ASN A 273 37.67 30.03 12.20
CA ASN A 273 38.37 29.38 13.31
C ASN A 273 38.45 27.85 13.14
N HIS A 274 37.38 27.21 12.69
CA HIS A 274 37.37 25.76 12.39
C HIS A 274 38.44 25.38 11.34
N ILE A 275 38.61 26.20 10.30
CA ILE A 275 39.62 25.98 9.26
C ILE A 275 41.04 26.22 9.79
N THR A 276 41.22 27.19 10.68
CA THR A 276 42.53 27.50 11.26
C THR A 276 43.10 26.31 12.06
N VAL A 277 42.23 25.55 12.75
CA VAL A 277 42.61 24.32 13.47
C VAL A 277 43.06 23.23 12.50
N VAL A 278 42.36 23.07 11.37
CA VAL A 278 42.72 22.13 10.30
C VAL A 278 44.04 22.54 9.63
N GLU A 279 44.25 23.84 9.39
CA GLU A 279 45.52 24.40 8.86
C GLU A 279 46.70 24.10 9.78
N GLN A 280 46.53 24.26 11.10
CA GLN A 280 47.57 24.01 12.08
C GLN A 280 47.95 22.52 12.12
N ALA A 281 46.97 21.61 12.09
CA ALA A 281 47.24 20.18 12.05
C ALA A 281 48.00 19.77 10.77
N VAL A 282 47.65 20.34 9.61
CA VAL A 282 48.37 20.07 8.36
C VAL A 282 49.79 20.65 8.35
N ALA A 283 50.00 21.82 8.98
CA ALA A 283 51.33 22.42 9.12
C ALA A 283 52.26 21.60 10.04
N GLU A 284 51.75 21.10 11.17
CA GLU A 284 52.52 20.24 12.10
C GLU A 284 52.75 18.84 11.52
N LEU A 285 51.83 18.33 10.69
CA LEU A 285 52.02 17.09 9.93
C LEU A 285 53.19 17.20 8.96
N LEU A 286 53.33 18.32 8.24
CA LEU A 286 54.45 18.58 7.32
C LEU A 286 55.81 18.67 8.04
N GLN A 287 55.82 19.08 9.31
CA GLN A 287 57.03 19.12 10.15
C GLN A 287 57.30 17.80 10.90
N SER A 288 56.45 16.78 10.71
CA SER A 288 56.48 15.49 11.42
C SER A 288 56.35 15.62 12.94
N THR A 289 55.67 16.67 13.42
CA THR A 289 55.44 16.96 14.85
C THR A 289 53.97 16.80 15.26
N LEU A 290 53.08 16.39 14.35
CA LEU A 290 51.65 16.25 14.63
C LEU A 290 51.39 15.32 15.81
N THR A 291 50.70 15.84 16.82
CA THR A 291 50.22 15.08 17.97
C THR A 291 48.87 14.43 17.65
N GLU A 292 48.61 13.25 18.25
CA GLU A 292 47.35 12.52 18.02
C GLU A 292 46.13 13.32 18.51
N GLU A 293 46.29 14.12 19.56
CA GLU A 293 45.24 15.02 20.06
C GLU A 293 44.87 16.10 19.02
N LEU A 294 45.87 16.75 18.41
CA LEU A 294 45.63 17.76 17.38
C LEU A 294 45.06 17.14 16.09
N ARG A 295 45.42 15.89 15.77
CA ARG A 295 44.85 15.13 14.64
C ARG A 295 43.35 14.86 14.84
N GLN A 296 42.96 14.36 16.01
CA GLN A 296 41.56 14.09 16.34
C GLN A 296 40.73 15.37 16.38
N GLN A 297 41.33 16.47 16.84
CA GLN A 297 40.67 17.77 16.84
C GLN A 297 40.45 18.27 15.41
N ALA A 298 41.45 18.19 14.52
CA ALA A 298 41.29 18.57 13.12
C ALA A 298 40.28 17.69 12.36
N LEU A 299 40.19 16.39 12.66
CA LEU A 299 39.15 15.50 12.11
C LEU A 299 37.75 15.96 12.49
N LYS A 300 37.54 16.28 13.77
CA LYS A 300 36.25 16.77 14.26
C LYS A 300 35.86 18.09 13.62
N GLU A 301 36.81 19.03 13.46
CA GLU A 301 36.53 20.32 12.83
C GLU A 301 36.29 20.18 11.32
N ALA A 302 36.99 19.27 10.63
CA ALA A 302 36.72 18.96 9.23
C ALA A 302 35.32 18.35 9.03
N HIS A 303 34.90 17.44 9.90
CA HIS A 303 33.55 16.85 9.89
C HIS A 303 32.45 17.89 10.08
N ILE A 304 32.66 18.85 10.99
CA ILE A 304 31.73 19.97 11.21
C ILE A 304 31.62 20.83 9.94
N LEU A 305 32.74 21.15 9.30
CA LEU A 305 32.78 21.94 8.06
C LEU A 305 32.06 21.23 6.89
N VAL A 306 32.12 19.89 6.81
CA VAL A 306 31.39 19.09 5.82
C VAL A 306 29.88 19.25 5.98
N GLY A 307 29.36 19.15 7.20
CA GLY A 307 27.93 19.23 7.48
C GLY A 307 27.36 20.65 7.39
N SER A 308 28.10 21.64 7.88
CA SER A 308 27.59 23.01 7.98
C SER A 308 27.66 23.78 6.66
N LEU A 309 28.76 23.67 5.89
CA LEU A 309 28.98 24.52 4.72
C LEU A 309 28.06 24.16 3.54
N GLY A 310 27.66 22.90 3.42
CA GLY A 310 26.64 22.47 2.45
C GLY A 310 25.25 23.05 2.74
N SER A 311 24.96 23.34 4.01
CA SER A 311 23.68 23.93 4.43
C SER A 311 23.56 25.42 4.09
N PHE A 312 24.69 26.10 3.81
CA PHE A 312 24.73 27.51 3.39
C PHE A 312 24.94 27.69 1.87
N GLY A 313 24.92 26.61 1.09
CA GLY A 313 25.11 26.65 -0.37
C GLY A 313 26.58 26.72 -0.82
N PHE A 314 27.54 26.33 0.02
CA PHE A 314 28.97 26.19 -0.35
C PHE A 314 29.32 24.73 -0.64
N ASP A 315 28.74 24.19 -1.70
CA ASP A 315 28.86 22.76 -2.07
C ASP A 315 30.33 22.36 -2.33
N GLU A 316 31.11 23.24 -2.96
CA GLU A 316 32.54 23.01 -3.20
C GLU A 316 33.37 23.06 -1.90
N ALA A 317 33.02 23.92 -0.95
CA ALA A 317 33.71 23.98 0.35
C ALA A 317 33.40 22.74 1.21
N SER A 318 32.16 22.22 1.15
CA SER A 318 31.79 20.96 1.80
C SER A 318 32.55 19.77 1.17
N ARG A 319 32.69 19.74 -0.16
CA ARG A 319 33.46 18.71 -0.87
C ARG A 319 34.94 18.72 -0.49
N LEU A 320 35.57 19.90 -0.50
CA LEU A 320 36.98 20.06 -0.12
C LEU A 320 37.23 19.65 1.35
N SER A 321 36.29 19.97 2.26
CA SER A 321 36.37 19.58 3.67
C SER A 321 36.29 18.06 3.88
N ARG A 322 35.48 17.37 3.06
CA ARG A 322 35.33 15.90 3.11
C ARG A 322 36.57 15.17 2.60
N GLU A 323 37.22 15.72 1.57
CA GLU A 323 38.50 15.21 1.08
C GLU A 323 39.61 15.39 2.12
N ILE A 324 39.63 16.51 2.85
CA ILE A 324 40.58 16.74 3.96
C ILE A 324 40.33 15.77 5.12
N GLU A 325 39.06 15.54 5.49
CA GLU A 325 38.66 14.60 6.54
C GLU A 325 39.15 13.17 6.25
N GLN A 326 38.89 12.66 5.03
CA GLN A 326 39.29 11.31 4.63
C GLN A 326 40.81 11.11 4.69
N ILE A 327 41.60 12.10 4.26
CA ILE A 327 43.07 12.01 4.28
C ILE A 327 43.60 12.04 5.72
N LEU A 328 42.96 12.79 6.62
CA LEU A 328 43.34 12.84 8.04
C LEU A 328 42.95 11.56 8.81
N GLU A 329 41.95 10.81 8.33
CA GLU A 329 41.44 9.58 8.95
C GLU A 329 42.35 8.36 8.70
N GLU A 330 43.03 8.32 7.55
CA GLU A 330 43.97 7.25 7.18
C GLU A 330 45.16 7.17 8.17
N GLN A 331 45.19 6.16 9.04
CA GLN A 331 46.21 5.96 10.10
C GLN A 331 47.61 5.55 9.59
N GLN A 332 47.87 5.58 8.28
CA GLN A 332 49.17 5.20 7.72
C GLN A 332 50.11 6.41 7.61
N LYS A 333 51.43 6.17 7.62
CA LYS A 333 52.42 7.22 7.34
C LYS A 333 52.16 7.80 5.94
N LEU A 334 51.54 8.96 5.89
CA LEU A 334 51.20 9.66 4.65
C LEU A 334 52.45 9.87 3.80
N LEU A 335 52.35 9.55 2.52
CA LEU A 335 53.44 9.75 1.56
C LEU A 335 53.69 11.26 1.37
N PRO A 336 54.93 11.69 1.04
CA PRO A 336 55.24 13.10 0.78
C PRO A 336 54.35 13.78 -0.28
N ALA A 337 53.83 13.01 -1.24
CA ALA A 337 52.88 13.49 -2.25
C ALA A 337 51.48 13.77 -1.67
N GLN A 338 51.00 12.92 -0.75
CA GLN A 338 49.70 13.09 -0.08
C GLN A 338 49.72 14.29 0.88
N MET A 339 50.83 14.48 1.60
CA MET A 339 51.00 15.66 2.48
C MET A 339 50.99 16.99 1.69
N LYS A 340 51.59 17.00 0.50
CA LYS A 340 51.57 18.18 -0.39
C LYS A 340 50.18 18.44 -0.96
N TYR A 341 49.43 17.39 -1.31
CA TYR A 341 48.05 17.49 -1.80
C TYR A 341 47.08 17.98 -0.71
N LEU A 342 47.20 17.45 0.51
CA LEU A 342 46.42 17.90 1.67
C LEU A 342 46.60 19.40 1.94
N SER A 343 47.84 19.90 1.87
CA SER A 343 48.12 21.33 2.00
C SER A 343 47.48 22.18 0.88
N GLN A 344 47.30 21.64 -0.32
CA GLN A 344 46.64 22.35 -1.43
C GLN A 344 45.11 22.40 -1.23
N LEU A 345 44.51 21.34 -0.72
CA LEU A 345 43.07 21.27 -0.42
C LEU A 345 42.64 22.30 0.63
N VAL A 346 43.44 22.46 1.70
CA VAL A 346 43.13 23.43 2.76
C VAL A 346 43.21 24.88 2.24
N VAL A 347 44.17 25.18 1.36
CA VAL A 347 44.28 26.51 0.73
C VAL A 347 43.09 26.78 -0.21
N ALA A 348 42.65 25.78 -0.97
CA ALA A 348 41.48 25.89 -1.84
C ALA A 348 40.18 26.11 -1.02
N LEU A 349 40.02 25.39 0.09
CA LEU A 349 38.88 25.53 1.00
C LEU A 349 38.75 26.98 1.52
N ARG A 350 39.87 27.59 1.89
CA ARG A 350 39.91 28.98 2.38
C ARG A 350 39.57 30.00 1.29
N GLN A 351 39.89 29.72 0.03
CA GLN A 351 39.56 30.60 -1.10
C GLN A 351 38.07 30.55 -1.45
N GLU A 352 37.45 29.38 -1.37
CA GLU A 352 36.02 29.18 -1.69
C GLU A 352 35.11 29.94 -0.73
N LEU A 353 35.42 29.91 0.56
CA LEU A 353 34.67 30.62 1.60
C LEU A 353 34.87 32.14 1.60
N GLY A 354 35.78 32.63 0.75
CA GLY A 354 35.96 34.05 0.47
C GLY A 354 34.99 34.60 -0.59
N GLN A 355 34.24 33.76 -1.30
CA GLN A 355 33.31 34.14 -2.37
C GLN A 355 31.85 34.17 -1.87
N ALA A 356 30.98 34.97 -2.47
CA ALA A 356 29.55 35.06 -2.08
C ALA A 356 28.68 34.07 -2.90
N PRO A 357 27.62 33.47 -2.32
CA PRO A 357 26.81 32.45 -2.98
C PRO A 357 25.93 33.03 -4.12
N VAL A 358 25.77 32.28 -5.21
CA VAL A 358 24.95 32.67 -6.39
C VAL A 358 23.65 31.85 -6.39
N ILE A 359 22.49 32.51 -6.43
CA ILE A 359 21.16 31.87 -6.51
C ILE A 359 20.53 32.14 -7.89
N LEU A 360 20.06 31.08 -8.58
CA LEU A 360 19.32 31.16 -9.84
C LEU A 360 17.80 30.95 -9.61
N GLN A 361 16.95 31.75 -10.26
CA GLN A 361 15.48 31.73 -10.15
C GLN A 361 14.80 31.01 -11.34
N PRO A 362 13.76 30.18 -11.14
CA PRO A 362 12.86 29.74 -12.21
C PRO A 362 11.61 30.63 -12.35
N GLN A 363 11.13 30.82 -13.58
CA GLN A 363 9.85 31.49 -13.89
C GLN A 363 8.72 30.46 -14.07
N ALA A 364 7.51 30.82 -13.66
CA ALA A 364 6.32 29.96 -13.70
C ALA A 364 5.80 29.72 -15.15
N PRO A 365 5.33 28.52 -15.51
CA PRO A 365 4.65 28.30 -16.77
C PRO A 365 3.13 28.52 -16.66
N GLU A 366 2.59 29.21 -17.66
CA GLU A 366 1.17 29.39 -17.92
C GLU A 366 0.52 28.08 -18.43
N SER A 367 -0.73 27.87 -18.05
CA SER A 367 -1.57 26.73 -18.43
C SER A 367 -1.93 26.70 -19.91
N THR A 368 -1.76 25.57 -20.59
CA THR A 368 -2.34 25.31 -21.92
C THR A 368 -3.07 23.96 -21.98
N ASN A 369 -4.37 24.00 -22.28
CA ASN A 369 -5.20 22.89 -22.77
C ASN A 369 -4.74 22.46 -24.18
N PHE A 370 -4.71 21.16 -24.52
CA PHE A 370 -5.05 20.63 -25.86
C PHE A 370 -5.19 19.08 -25.88
N GLU A 371 -6.17 18.59 -26.64
CA GLU A 371 -6.37 17.18 -27.04
C GLU A 371 -5.21 16.69 -27.92
N GLN A 372 -4.24 15.96 -27.37
CA GLN A 372 -3.12 15.38 -28.14
C GLN A 372 -2.95 13.88 -27.89
N GLN A 373 -2.82 13.10 -28.98
CA GLN A 373 -2.48 11.67 -28.92
C GLN A 373 -1.11 11.49 -28.25
N ALA A 374 -1.06 10.61 -27.23
CA ALA A 374 0.15 10.35 -26.48
C ALA A 374 1.28 9.80 -27.37
N ARG A 375 2.47 10.36 -27.21
CA ARG A 375 3.69 10.05 -27.96
C ARG A 375 4.62 9.17 -27.15
N LEU A 376 4.96 8.00 -27.69
CA LEU A 376 5.87 7.03 -27.12
C LEU A 376 7.18 7.02 -27.91
N LEU A 377 8.32 7.17 -27.24
CA LEU A 377 9.63 6.95 -27.85
C LEU A 377 10.26 5.67 -27.27
N ILE A 378 10.58 4.72 -28.15
CA ILE A 378 11.23 3.46 -27.77
C ILE A 378 12.71 3.56 -28.14
N VAL A 379 13.59 3.43 -27.15
CA VAL A 379 15.05 3.48 -27.33
C VAL A 379 15.61 2.09 -27.05
N ASP A 380 15.78 1.30 -28.11
CA ASP A 380 16.22 -0.09 -28.05
C ASP A 380 17.06 -0.48 -29.27
N GLY A 381 18.12 -1.27 -29.04
CA GLY A 381 18.91 -1.88 -30.11
C GLY A 381 18.27 -3.13 -30.73
N ASP A 382 17.24 -3.70 -30.11
CA ASP A 382 16.50 -4.86 -30.60
C ASP A 382 15.36 -4.43 -31.56
N ALA A 383 15.63 -4.55 -32.86
CA ALA A 383 14.67 -4.17 -33.90
C ALA A 383 13.37 -5.02 -33.88
N VAL A 384 13.43 -6.28 -33.46
CA VAL A 384 12.26 -7.17 -33.47
C VAL A 384 11.31 -6.80 -32.35
N LEU A 385 11.84 -6.57 -31.13
CA LEU A 385 11.05 -6.12 -29.99
C LEU A 385 10.45 -4.73 -30.22
N ALA A 386 11.23 -3.83 -30.83
CA ALA A 386 10.79 -2.47 -31.14
C ALA A 386 9.63 -2.44 -32.16
N GLU A 387 9.69 -3.25 -33.23
CA GLU A 387 8.61 -3.37 -34.21
C GLU A 387 7.31 -3.89 -33.58
N GLN A 388 7.40 -4.87 -32.70
CA GLN A 388 6.25 -5.43 -31.98
C GLN A 388 5.60 -4.41 -31.04
N LEU A 389 6.41 -3.62 -30.33
CA LEU A 389 5.93 -2.56 -29.45
C LEU A 389 5.26 -1.41 -30.24
N ILE A 390 5.77 -1.06 -31.42
CA ILE A 390 5.10 -0.07 -32.30
C ILE A 390 3.71 -0.57 -32.71
N ALA A 391 3.60 -1.83 -33.13
CA ALA A 391 2.33 -2.39 -33.60
C ALA A 391 1.26 -2.34 -32.49
N GLU A 392 1.62 -2.74 -31.27
CA GLU A 392 0.73 -2.73 -30.11
C GLU A 392 0.39 -1.29 -29.64
N ALA A 393 1.37 -0.38 -29.63
CA ALA A 393 1.14 1.02 -29.29
C ALA A 393 0.19 1.70 -30.28
N THR A 394 0.28 1.36 -31.57
CA THR A 394 -0.61 1.89 -32.62
C THR A 394 -2.04 1.38 -32.42
N ILE A 395 -2.23 0.10 -32.05
CA ILE A 395 -3.54 -0.48 -31.73
C ILE A 395 -4.18 0.27 -30.54
N ARG A 396 -3.37 0.66 -29.55
CA ARG A 396 -3.82 1.44 -28.38
C ARG A 396 -3.90 2.96 -28.62
N GLY A 397 -3.78 3.41 -29.87
CA GLY A 397 -3.99 4.81 -30.27
C GLY A 397 -2.84 5.78 -29.94
N MET A 398 -1.64 5.27 -29.68
CA MET A 398 -0.43 6.08 -29.42
C MET A 398 0.40 6.30 -30.69
N LEU A 399 1.13 7.41 -30.72
CA LEU A 399 2.14 7.67 -31.75
C LEU A 399 3.50 7.17 -31.26
N ALA A 400 3.96 6.03 -31.76
CA ALA A 400 5.24 5.43 -31.37
C ALA A 400 6.35 5.72 -32.39
N GLU A 401 7.54 6.11 -31.92
CA GLU A 401 8.78 6.24 -32.70
C GLU A 401 9.88 5.38 -32.07
N VAL A 402 10.80 4.84 -32.89
CA VAL A 402 11.92 4.01 -32.43
C VAL A 402 13.25 4.70 -32.71
N ALA A 403 14.11 4.70 -31.70
CA ALA A 403 15.51 5.07 -31.79
C ALA A 403 16.39 3.85 -31.46
N THR A 404 17.27 3.50 -32.40
CA THR A 404 18.15 2.32 -32.26
C THR A 404 19.47 2.62 -31.54
N ASP A 405 19.75 3.90 -31.30
CA ASP A 405 20.90 4.39 -30.56
C ASP A 405 20.54 5.70 -29.83
N LEU A 406 21.43 6.13 -28.92
CA LEU A 406 21.23 7.34 -28.11
C LEU A 406 21.26 8.63 -28.94
N PHE A 407 21.92 8.62 -30.10
CA PHE A 407 22.00 9.78 -30.98
C PHE A 407 20.65 10.03 -31.67
N GLN A 408 20.05 8.98 -32.23
CA GLN A 408 18.69 8.97 -32.79
C GLN A 408 17.67 9.35 -31.72
N ALA A 409 17.82 8.84 -30.49
CA ALA A 409 16.92 9.17 -29.39
C ALA A 409 16.93 10.69 -29.11
N ARG A 410 18.13 11.29 -28.98
CA ARG A 410 18.28 12.74 -28.78
C ARG A 410 17.71 13.55 -29.95
N GLN A 411 17.87 13.07 -31.18
CA GLN A 411 17.32 13.73 -32.37
C GLN A 411 15.78 13.68 -32.39
N ALA A 412 15.18 12.53 -32.05
CA ALA A 412 13.74 12.37 -31.95
C ALA A 412 13.16 13.29 -30.85
N ILE A 413 13.78 13.30 -29.67
CA ILE A 413 13.39 14.17 -28.55
C ILE A 413 13.50 15.66 -28.93
N ALA A 414 14.53 16.05 -29.69
CA ALA A 414 14.71 17.43 -30.13
C ALA A 414 13.68 17.85 -31.19
N LYS A 415 13.18 16.91 -31.99
CA LYS A 415 12.15 17.14 -33.01
C LYS A 415 10.75 17.25 -32.41
N ALA A 416 10.45 16.40 -31.43
CA ALA A 416 9.19 16.40 -30.70
C ALA A 416 9.39 15.80 -29.30
N LEU A 417 8.89 16.48 -28.26
CA LEU A 417 8.88 15.93 -26.91
C LEU A 417 7.92 14.73 -26.83
N PRO A 418 8.39 13.54 -26.39
CA PRO A 418 7.53 12.40 -26.12
C PRO A 418 6.89 12.52 -24.73
N ASP A 419 5.71 11.92 -24.56
CA ASP A 419 5.02 11.84 -23.26
C ASP A 419 5.62 10.71 -22.39
N VAL A 420 6.03 9.61 -23.03
CA VAL A 420 6.72 8.49 -22.39
C VAL A 420 7.92 8.04 -23.23
N VAL A 421 9.02 7.73 -22.55
CA VAL A 421 10.22 7.12 -23.14
C VAL A 421 10.42 5.74 -22.54
N LEU A 422 10.51 4.73 -23.40
CA LEU A 422 10.92 3.38 -23.02
C LEU A 422 12.41 3.23 -23.34
N LEU A 423 13.27 3.11 -22.34
CA LEU A 423 14.73 3.25 -22.46
C LEU A 423 15.48 1.95 -22.09
N ASP A 424 16.21 1.37 -23.05
CA ASP A 424 17.20 0.33 -22.75
C ASP A 424 18.45 0.96 -22.12
N LEU A 425 19.14 0.24 -21.23
CA LEU A 425 20.45 0.65 -20.70
C LEU A 425 21.61 -0.05 -21.42
N CYS A 426 21.34 -1.12 -22.18
CA CYS A 426 22.36 -1.93 -22.84
C CYS A 426 22.75 -1.38 -24.22
N PHE A 427 23.51 -0.28 -24.26
CA PHE A 427 24.05 0.27 -25.51
C PHE A 427 25.49 -0.19 -25.80
N LYS A 428 25.87 -0.21 -27.10
CA LYS A 428 27.22 -0.56 -27.56
C LYS A 428 28.33 0.37 -27.01
N GLU A 429 27.98 1.57 -26.56
CA GLU A 429 28.90 2.63 -26.15
C GLU A 429 29.16 2.66 -24.62
N SER A 430 28.17 2.33 -23.79
CA SER A 430 28.23 1.98 -22.34
C SER A 430 26.85 2.15 -21.69
N ALA A 431 26.61 1.48 -20.55
CA ALA A 431 25.40 1.67 -19.73
C ALA A 431 25.33 3.05 -19.05
N GLU A 432 26.48 3.70 -18.79
CA GLU A 432 26.54 5.04 -18.21
C GLU A 432 25.86 6.10 -19.09
N ASN A 433 25.91 5.94 -20.40
CA ASN A 433 25.27 6.86 -21.33
C ASN A 433 23.74 6.75 -21.29
N GLY A 434 23.18 5.58 -20.99
CA GLY A 434 21.75 5.39 -20.76
C GLY A 434 21.27 6.13 -19.50
N PHE A 435 22.02 6.03 -18.40
CA PHE A 435 21.72 6.78 -17.17
C PHE A 435 21.79 8.30 -17.37
N ARG A 436 22.74 8.79 -18.18
CA ARG A 436 22.82 10.22 -18.52
C ARG A 436 21.58 10.67 -19.27
N LEU A 437 21.13 9.91 -20.26
CA LEU A 437 19.90 10.24 -20.99
C LEU A 437 18.67 10.24 -20.07
N LEU A 438 18.58 9.28 -19.14
CA LEU A 438 17.53 9.25 -18.12
C LEU A 438 17.52 10.54 -17.28
N ALA A 439 18.67 10.93 -16.74
CA ALA A 439 18.80 12.15 -15.93
C ALA A 439 18.44 13.42 -16.72
N GLU A 440 18.81 13.48 -18.01
CA GLU A 440 18.47 14.59 -18.87
C GLU A 440 16.97 14.69 -19.16
N LEU A 441 16.28 13.56 -19.30
CA LEU A 441 14.85 13.50 -19.61
C LEU A 441 13.97 13.88 -18.41
N THR A 442 14.38 13.48 -17.21
CA THR A 442 13.65 13.76 -15.97
C THR A 442 13.84 15.19 -15.47
N THR A 443 14.89 15.87 -15.93
CA THR A 443 15.17 17.28 -15.61
C THR A 443 14.61 18.28 -16.63
N LYS A 444 13.94 17.81 -17.69
CA LYS A 444 13.25 18.70 -18.65
C LYS A 444 11.97 19.29 -18.04
N GLU A 445 11.54 20.43 -18.60
CA GLU A 445 10.25 21.03 -18.32
C GLU A 445 9.38 21.02 -19.59
N PRO A 446 8.27 20.24 -19.62
CA PRO A 446 7.80 19.30 -18.59
C PRO A 446 8.67 18.03 -18.49
N PRO A 447 8.72 17.37 -17.32
CA PRO A 447 9.51 16.16 -17.12
C PRO A 447 8.94 15.00 -17.92
N VAL A 448 9.80 14.34 -18.70
CA VAL A 448 9.40 13.21 -19.54
C VAL A 448 9.38 11.93 -18.70
N SER A 449 8.29 11.16 -18.77
CA SER A 449 8.19 9.91 -18.03
C SER A 449 9.05 8.83 -18.68
N VAL A 450 10.02 8.28 -17.94
CA VAL A 450 10.94 7.27 -18.48
C VAL A 450 10.73 5.91 -17.80
N LEU A 451 10.44 4.89 -18.60
CA LEU A 451 10.41 3.48 -18.21
C LEU A 451 11.70 2.82 -18.69
N VAL A 452 12.44 2.19 -17.78
CA VAL A 452 13.70 1.54 -18.12
C VAL A 452 13.49 0.03 -18.29
N PHE A 453 14.16 -0.57 -19.26
CA PHE A 453 14.09 -2.02 -19.48
C PHE A 453 15.43 -2.54 -19.98
N THR A 454 16.07 -3.45 -19.27
CA THR A 454 17.46 -3.83 -19.56
C THR A 454 17.66 -5.34 -19.48
N ALA A 455 18.67 -5.85 -20.18
CA ALA A 455 19.05 -7.27 -20.14
C ALA A 455 19.82 -7.65 -18.86
N THR A 456 20.42 -6.68 -18.16
CA THR A 456 21.26 -6.94 -16.99
C THR A 456 20.48 -6.85 -15.69
N GLU A 457 20.61 -7.88 -14.83
CA GLU A 457 20.05 -7.87 -13.48
C GLU A 457 21.04 -7.25 -12.50
N SER A 458 20.84 -5.97 -12.19
CA SER A 458 21.69 -5.23 -11.24
C SER A 458 20.83 -4.33 -10.35
N PHE A 459 20.86 -4.60 -9.04
CA PHE A 459 20.20 -3.76 -8.03
C PHE A 459 20.79 -2.34 -8.00
N ALA A 460 22.11 -2.22 -8.22
CA ALA A 460 22.77 -0.91 -8.32
C ALA A 460 22.19 -0.07 -9.47
N ASP A 461 21.88 -0.71 -10.60
CA ASP A 461 21.25 -0.06 -11.75
C ASP A 461 19.81 0.32 -11.45
N ARG A 462 19.02 -0.55 -10.79
CA ARG A 462 17.66 -0.25 -10.33
C ARG A 462 17.62 0.97 -9.39
N VAL A 463 18.49 1.00 -8.39
CA VAL A 463 18.60 2.14 -7.45
C VAL A 463 19.02 3.41 -8.18
N LYS A 464 19.95 3.30 -9.14
CA LYS A 464 20.37 4.45 -9.95
C LYS A 464 19.26 4.97 -10.86
N VAL A 465 18.46 4.08 -11.48
CA VAL A 465 17.26 4.47 -12.24
C VAL A 465 16.26 5.21 -11.35
N ALA A 466 15.97 4.69 -10.15
CA ALA A 466 15.04 5.31 -9.21
C ALA A 466 15.53 6.69 -8.74
N ARG A 467 16.80 6.82 -8.36
CA ARG A 467 17.42 8.11 -7.96
C ARG A 467 17.37 9.16 -9.07
N LEU A 468 17.43 8.73 -10.32
CA LEU A 468 17.39 9.62 -11.48
C LEU A 468 15.95 9.95 -11.93
N GLY A 469 14.92 9.43 -11.25
CA GLY A 469 13.51 9.72 -11.52
C GLY A 469 12.84 8.80 -12.54
N GLY A 470 13.41 7.63 -12.82
CA GLY A 470 12.76 6.61 -13.66
C GLY A 470 11.48 6.07 -13.01
N ARG A 471 10.42 5.91 -13.82
CA ARG A 471 9.06 5.53 -13.36
C ARG A 471 8.81 4.02 -13.38
N GLY A 472 9.75 3.23 -13.87
CA GLY A 472 9.65 1.77 -13.88
C GLY A 472 10.93 1.10 -14.38
N PHE A 473 11.12 -0.16 -14.01
CA PHE A 473 12.30 -0.95 -14.37
C PHE A 473 11.91 -2.40 -14.70
N PHE A 474 12.19 -2.84 -15.93
CA PHE A 474 11.92 -4.18 -16.43
C PHE A 474 13.20 -4.94 -16.78
N GLN A 475 13.17 -6.26 -16.63
CA GLN A 475 14.26 -7.14 -17.04
C GLN A 475 13.85 -7.87 -18.31
N LYS A 476 14.70 -7.84 -19.35
CA LYS A 476 14.49 -8.63 -20.57
C LYS A 476 14.79 -10.12 -20.28
N PRO A 477 13.99 -11.08 -20.80
CA PRO A 477 12.86 -10.88 -21.71
C PRO A 477 11.61 -10.40 -20.98
N VAL A 478 10.95 -9.37 -21.54
CA VAL A 478 9.70 -8.80 -21.02
C VAL A 478 8.58 -9.02 -22.04
N SER A 479 7.37 -9.30 -21.57
CA SER A 479 6.22 -9.42 -22.49
C SER A 479 5.73 -8.05 -22.96
N ILE A 480 5.24 -7.98 -24.20
CA ILE A 480 4.70 -6.74 -24.79
C ILE A 480 3.55 -6.21 -23.93
N GLU A 481 2.64 -7.10 -23.48
CA GLU A 481 1.50 -6.74 -22.64
C GLU A 481 1.94 -6.04 -21.34
N GLN A 482 2.93 -6.59 -20.62
CA GLN A 482 3.48 -5.99 -19.40
C GLN A 482 4.07 -4.59 -19.63
N VAL A 483 4.81 -4.40 -20.74
CA VAL A 483 5.38 -3.09 -21.08
C VAL A 483 4.27 -2.09 -21.38
N MET A 484 3.24 -2.51 -22.12
CA MET A 484 2.16 -1.64 -22.53
C MET A 484 1.21 -1.28 -21.39
N ASP A 485 1.00 -2.18 -20.44
CA ASP A 485 0.22 -1.89 -19.22
C ASP A 485 0.98 -0.94 -18.29
N ALA A 486 2.30 -1.07 -18.21
CA ALA A 486 3.14 -0.11 -17.50
C ALA A 486 3.10 1.28 -18.16
N ILE A 487 3.17 1.35 -19.50
CA ILE A 487 3.03 2.62 -20.24
C ILE A 487 1.65 3.23 -19.99
N ALA A 488 0.58 2.43 -20.05
CA ALA A 488 -0.78 2.89 -19.78
C ALA A 488 -0.93 3.40 -18.34
N SER A 489 -0.35 2.71 -17.36
CA SER A 489 -0.33 3.14 -15.96
C SER A 489 0.43 4.47 -15.79
N VAL A 490 1.58 4.64 -16.44
CA VAL A 490 2.37 5.88 -16.37
C VAL A 490 1.64 7.05 -17.03
N LEU A 491 0.99 6.82 -18.18
CA LEU A 491 0.19 7.84 -18.86
C LEU A 491 -1.05 8.25 -18.04
N GLN A 492 -1.70 7.31 -17.37
CA GLN A 492 -2.82 7.56 -16.45
C GLN A 492 -2.39 8.24 -15.15
N GLN A 493 -1.14 8.05 -14.70
CA GLN A 493 -0.57 8.60 -13.45
C GLN A 493 -0.09 10.06 -13.54
N SER A 494 -0.34 10.76 -14.64
CA SER A 494 -0.16 12.22 -14.74
C SER A 494 -1.06 13.02 -13.78
N SER A 495 -1.94 12.35 -13.04
CA SER A 495 -2.63 12.86 -11.84
C SER A 495 -2.22 12.02 -10.61
N GLN A 496 -1.21 12.44 -9.84
CA GLN A 496 -0.73 11.68 -8.68
C GLN A 496 -1.68 11.76 -7.46
N PRO A 497 -2.08 10.63 -6.84
CA PRO A 497 -2.42 10.58 -5.43
C PRO A 497 -1.12 10.38 -4.63
N SER A 498 -0.55 11.45 -4.11
CA SER A 498 0.52 11.41 -3.10
C SER A 498 -0.03 10.82 -1.79
N ALA A 499 0.46 9.67 -1.34
CA ALA A 499 0.05 9.13 -0.04
C ALA A 499 0.43 10.10 1.09
N LYS A 500 -0.47 10.28 2.05
CA LYS A 500 -0.31 11.18 3.18
C LYS A 500 0.23 10.42 4.39
N LEU A 501 1.31 10.89 4.97
CA LEU A 501 1.88 10.32 6.20
C LEU A 501 1.76 11.33 7.32
N MET A 502 1.35 10.88 8.49
CA MET A 502 1.46 11.65 9.72
C MET A 502 2.58 11.06 10.58
N ILE A 503 3.46 11.90 11.09
CA ILE A 503 4.62 11.50 11.90
C ILE A 503 4.57 12.28 13.21
N VAL A 504 4.64 11.56 14.33
CA VAL A 504 4.57 12.12 15.68
C VAL A 504 5.80 11.68 16.45
N ASP A 505 6.65 12.64 16.82
CA ASP A 505 7.90 12.43 17.58
C ASP A 505 8.23 13.76 18.27
N ASP A 506 8.54 13.75 19.58
CA ASP A 506 8.85 14.97 20.33
C ASP A 506 10.25 15.52 20.04
N ASP A 507 11.10 14.77 19.32
CA ASP A 507 12.39 15.22 18.85
C ASP A 507 12.29 15.86 17.45
N PRO A 508 12.43 17.20 17.33
CA PRO A 508 12.35 17.88 16.04
C PRO A 508 13.47 17.44 15.07
N GLN A 509 14.61 16.96 15.57
CA GLN A 509 15.68 16.45 14.71
C GLN A 509 15.28 15.15 14.00
N VAL A 510 14.52 14.29 14.69
CA VAL A 510 13.98 13.06 14.10
C VAL A 510 12.93 13.40 13.06
N LEU A 511 12.06 14.37 13.33
CA LEU A 511 11.07 14.86 12.37
C LEU A 511 11.72 15.42 11.09
N ASP A 512 12.75 16.25 11.22
CA ASP A 512 13.50 16.80 10.07
C ASP A 512 14.25 15.72 9.28
N PHE A 513 14.84 14.75 9.98
CA PHE A 513 15.45 13.59 9.34
C PHE A 513 14.43 12.79 8.53
N LEU A 514 13.28 12.44 9.13
CA LEU A 514 12.21 11.71 8.47
C LEU A 514 11.64 12.49 7.28
N ARG A 515 11.53 13.82 7.40
CA ARG A 515 11.17 14.71 6.29
C ARG A 515 12.13 14.55 5.11
N SER A 516 13.42 14.73 5.36
CA SER A 516 14.47 14.62 4.34
C SER A 516 14.51 13.26 3.65
N LEU A 517 14.11 12.20 4.36
CA LEU A 517 14.12 10.83 3.88
C LEU A 517 12.87 10.48 3.08
N LEU A 518 11.68 10.92 3.50
CA LEU A 518 10.39 10.48 2.94
C LEU A 518 9.79 11.46 1.92
N GLU A 519 10.02 12.77 2.02
CA GLU A 519 9.50 13.74 1.02
C GLU A 519 9.99 13.46 -0.42
N PRO A 520 11.26 13.07 -0.68
CA PRO A 520 11.72 12.75 -2.03
C PRO A 520 10.99 11.59 -2.69
N TRP A 521 10.30 10.75 -1.92
CA TRP A 521 9.49 9.63 -2.43
C TRP A 521 8.08 10.06 -2.85
N GLY A 522 7.75 11.35 -2.76
CA GLY A 522 6.46 11.91 -3.17
C GLY A 522 5.36 11.79 -2.12
N PHE A 523 5.70 11.48 -0.87
CA PHE A 523 4.75 11.46 0.24
C PHE A 523 4.41 12.87 0.73
N LYS A 524 3.14 13.10 1.08
CA LYS A 524 2.72 14.33 1.79
C LYS A 524 2.86 14.12 3.28
N LEU A 525 3.81 14.81 3.91
CA LEU A 525 4.08 14.63 5.34
C LEU A 525 3.36 15.68 6.19
N THR A 526 2.75 15.22 7.29
CA THR A 526 2.28 16.04 8.40
C THR A 526 3.11 15.67 9.61
N LEU A 527 3.99 16.57 10.06
CA LEU A 527 4.86 16.36 11.21
C LEU A 527 4.22 16.99 12.44
N LEU A 528 4.32 16.31 13.58
CA LEU A 528 3.79 16.77 14.85
C LEU A 528 4.78 16.48 15.97
N ASP A 529 5.25 17.55 16.62
CA ASP A 529 6.15 17.54 17.78
C ASP A 529 5.40 17.63 19.11
N GLU A 530 4.16 18.13 19.11
CA GLU A 530 3.31 18.24 20.31
C GLU A 530 2.20 17.18 20.34
N PRO A 531 2.31 16.10 21.17
CA PRO A 531 1.31 15.03 21.24
C PRO A 531 -0.11 15.49 21.61
N GLN A 532 -0.24 16.64 22.29
CA GLN A 532 -1.54 17.20 22.70
C GLN A 532 -2.43 17.58 21.52
N GLN A 533 -1.82 17.97 20.38
CA GLN A 533 -2.56 18.35 19.17
C GLN A 533 -2.84 17.16 18.26
N PHE A 534 -2.50 15.94 18.70
CA PHE A 534 -2.58 14.72 17.89
C PHE A 534 -3.94 14.52 17.24
N TRP A 535 -5.03 14.60 18.02
CA TRP A 535 -6.37 14.28 17.50
C TRP A 535 -6.84 15.27 16.44
N SER A 536 -6.68 16.58 16.70
CA SER A 536 -7.03 17.62 15.72
C SER A 536 -6.23 17.48 14.43
N THR A 537 -4.94 17.17 14.55
CA THR A 537 -4.04 17.02 13.40
C THR A 537 -4.35 15.73 12.62
N LEU A 538 -4.72 14.64 13.30
CA LEU A 538 -5.13 13.39 12.67
C LEU A 538 -6.41 13.58 11.83
N GLU A 539 -7.42 14.25 12.40
CA GLU A 539 -8.68 14.53 11.70
C GLU A 539 -8.50 15.47 10.50
N GLN A 540 -7.63 16.48 10.64
CA GLN A 540 -7.39 17.47 9.59
C GLN A 540 -6.51 16.92 8.45
N SER A 541 -5.47 16.16 8.78
CA SER A 541 -4.52 15.62 7.80
C SER A 541 -5.11 14.43 7.04
N ASN A 542 -5.91 13.60 7.72
CA ASN A 542 -6.47 12.35 7.23
C ASN A 542 -5.41 11.49 6.53
N PRO A 543 -4.41 10.98 7.30
CA PRO A 543 -3.26 10.29 6.76
C PRO A 543 -3.62 8.86 6.32
N ASP A 544 -2.82 8.32 5.40
CA ASP A 544 -2.88 6.93 4.92
C ASP A 544 -2.00 5.99 5.78
N LEU A 545 -1.05 6.54 6.54
CA LEU A 545 -0.21 5.83 7.50
C LEU A 545 0.26 6.79 8.61
N LEU A 546 0.32 6.27 9.84
CA LEU A 546 0.77 6.99 11.01
C LEU A 546 2.10 6.42 11.52
N ILE A 547 3.08 7.28 11.75
CA ILE A 547 4.37 6.95 12.40
C ILE A 547 4.36 7.58 13.79
N LEU A 548 4.58 6.78 14.84
CA LEU A 548 4.56 7.23 16.24
C LEU A 548 5.87 6.90 16.95
N ASP A 549 6.45 7.85 17.67
CA ASP A 549 7.43 7.53 18.69
C ASP A 549 6.76 6.81 19.87
N VAL A 550 7.45 5.82 20.44
CA VAL A 550 6.95 5.09 21.61
C VAL A 550 6.99 5.97 22.86
N GLU A 551 8.08 6.70 23.06
CA GLU A 551 8.31 7.49 24.26
C GLU A 551 8.20 8.97 23.92
N MET A 552 7.17 9.64 24.43
CA MET A 552 6.99 11.08 24.29
C MET A 552 6.53 11.66 25.64
N PRO A 553 6.82 12.94 25.93
CA PRO A 553 6.38 13.61 27.15
C PRO A 553 4.86 13.63 27.28
N GLU A 554 4.37 13.43 28.52
CA GLU A 554 2.96 13.49 28.93
C GLU A 554 2.04 12.39 28.37
N LEU A 555 2.12 12.09 27.08
CA LEU A 555 1.33 11.08 26.37
C LEU A 555 2.25 10.15 25.58
N SER A 556 2.27 8.86 25.89
CA SER A 556 3.08 7.91 25.13
C SER A 556 2.44 7.57 23.79
N GLY A 557 3.23 7.21 22.79
CA GLY A 557 2.68 6.76 21.50
C GLY A 557 1.85 5.50 21.63
N ILE A 558 2.12 4.67 22.65
CA ILE A 558 1.31 3.49 22.97
C ILE A 558 -0.12 3.92 23.37
N ASP A 559 -0.25 4.96 24.19
CA ASP A 559 -1.55 5.49 24.61
C ASP A 559 -2.31 6.07 23.41
N LEU A 560 -1.63 6.84 22.55
CA LEU A 560 -2.21 7.37 21.31
C LEU A 560 -2.71 6.25 20.38
N CYS A 561 -1.93 5.18 20.23
CA CYS A 561 -2.31 4.02 19.43
C CYS A 561 -3.57 3.34 19.97
N GLN A 562 -3.71 3.18 21.29
CA GLN A 562 -4.93 2.63 21.88
C GLN A 562 -6.16 3.50 21.61
N VAL A 563 -6.00 4.83 21.66
CA VAL A 563 -7.08 5.77 21.34
C VAL A 563 -7.49 5.64 19.88
N VAL A 564 -6.53 5.63 18.95
CA VAL A 564 -6.79 5.45 17.50
C VAL A 564 -7.48 4.12 17.22
N ARG A 565 -7.07 3.04 17.89
CA ARG A 565 -7.62 1.69 17.69
C ARG A 565 -9.04 1.52 18.25
N ASN A 566 -9.40 2.29 19.27
CA ASN A 566 -10.76 2.28 19.83
C ASN A 566 -11.74 3.15 19.03
N ASP A 567 -11.27 3.95 18.07
CA ASP A 567 -12.11 4.80 17.24
C ASP A 567 -12.58 4.05 15.97
N SER A 568 -13.90 4.04 15.75
CA SER A 568 -14.52 3.34 14.62
C SER A 568 -14.11 3.82 13.22
N ARG A 569 -13.57 5.04 13.10
CA ARG A 569 -13.13 5.65 11.85
C ARG A 569 -11.64 5.39 11.57
N TRP A 570 -10.82 5.27 12.61
CA TRP A 570 -9.36 5.17 12.50
C TRP A 570 -8.77 3.83 12.95
N ASN A 571 -9.61 2.89 13.39
CA ASN A 571 -9.18 1.57 13.84
C ASN A 571 -8.32 0.81 12.80
N ASP A 572 -8.58 1.02 11.51
CA ASP A 572 -7.89 0.39 10.38
C ASP A 572 -6.66 1.19 9.88
N LEU A 573 -6.39 2.38 10.43
CA LEU A 573 -5.23 3.20 10.03
C LEU A 573 -3.92 2.46 10.34
N PRO A 574 -3.01 2.23 9.36
CA PRO A 574 -1.73 1.59 9.63
C PRO A 574 -0.86 2.43 10.59
N ILE A 575 -0.35 1.82 11.66
CA ILE A 575 0.49 2.48 12.68
C ILE A 575 1.88 1.80 12.75
N LEU A 576 2.93 2.57 12.47
CA LEU A 576 4.33 2.19 12.57
C LEU A 576 4.99 2.89 13.76
N PHE A 577 5.58 2.13 14.68
CA PHE A 577 6.29 2.70 15.82
C PHE A 577 7.77 2.93 15.55
N LEU A 578 8.33 3.98 16.15
CA LEU A 578 9.77 4.20 16.30
C LEU A 578 10.11 3.98 17.79
N SER A 579 11.06 3.09 18.09
CA SER A 579 11.42 2.75 19.47
C SER A 579 12.91 2.88 19.69
N ALA A 580 13.33 3.56 20.77
CA ALA A 580 14.72 3.55 21.23
C ALA A 580 15.09 2.26 21.98
N HIS A 581 14.09 1.50 22.46
CA HIS A 581 14.30 0.31 23.26
C HIS A 581 14.18 -0.97 22.44
N THR A 582 15.07 -1.92 22.74
CA THR A 582 15.08 -3.28 22.18
C THR A 582 14.62 -4.33 23.20
N ASP A 583 14.15 -3.91 24.38
CA ASP A 583 13.74 -4.83 25.43
C ASP A 583 12.38 -5.49 25.12
N ARG A 584 12.23 -6.72 25.63
CA ARG A 584 11.08 -7.59 25.33
C ARG A 584 9.76 -7.03 25.87
N GLU A 585 9.78 -6.33 26.99
CA GLU A 585 8.55 -5.81 27.61
C GLU A 585 7.99 -4.65 26.77
N THR A 586 8.85 -3.76 26.28
CA THR A 586 8.45 -2.64 25.42
C THR A 586 7.89 -3.11 24.08
N VAL A 587 8.58 -4.04 23.40
CA VAL A 587 8.08 -4.62 22.13
C VAL A 587 6.72 -5.29 22.32
N GLN A 588 6.54 -6.03 23.40
CA GLN A 588 5.25 -6.66 23.72
C GLN A 588 4.14 -5.63 23.93
N ARG A 589 4.42 -4.55 24.66
CA ARG A 589 3.44 -3.48 24.91
C ARG A 589 3.00 -2.78 23.62
N VAL A 590 3.95 -2.48 22.73
CA VAL A 590 3.69 -1.87 21.41
C VAL A 590 2.73 -2.73 20.57
N PHE A 591 2.95 -4.04 20.49
CA PHE A 591 2.04 -4.89 19.71
C PHE A 591 0.69 -5.12 20.39
N THR A 592 0.67 -5.20 21.72
CA THR A 592 -0.56 -5.40 22.51
C THR A 592 -1.49 -4.19 22.41
N SER A 593 -0.96 -2.97 22.26
CA SER A 593 -1.76 -1.76 22.07
C SER A 593 -2.39 -1.62 20.68
N GLY A 594 -2.00 -2.46 19.72
CA GLY A 594 -2.58 -2.43 18.38
C GLY A 594 -1.63 -2.02 17.26
N ALA A 595 -0.33 -1.85 17.54
CA ALA A 595 0.66 -1.52 16.51
C ALA A 595 0.65 -2.50 15.34
N ASP A 596 0.83 -1.98 14.14
CA ASP A 596 1.10 -2.84 12.99
C ASP A 596 2.56 -3.27 13.01
N ASP A 597 3.48 -2.35 13.24
CA ASP A 597 4.91 -2.63 13.09
C ASP A 597 5.75 -1.70 13.96
N TYR A 598 7.04 -1.97 14.09
CA TYR A 598 7.99 -1.08 14.77
C TYR A 598 9.38 -1.10 14.13
N ILE A 599 10.12 -0.01 14.31
CA ILE A 599 11.51 0.17 13.89
C ILE A 599 12.33 0.62 15.10
N ASN A 600 13.53 0.05 15.25
CA ASN A 600 14.47 0.46 16.28
C ASN A 600 15.22 1.74 15.85
N LYS A 601 15.39 2.69 16.77
CA LYS A 601 16.33 3.82 16.64
C LYS A 601 17.76 3.28 16.91
N PRO A 602 18.79 3.63 16.11
CA PRO A 602 18.79 4.61 15.04
C PRO A 602 18.11 4.12 13.75
N ILE A 603 17.34 5.01 13.12
CA ILE A 603 16.51 4.70 11.97
C ILE A 603 17.38 4.45 10.73
N VAL A 604 17.25 3.27 10.16
CA VAL A 604 17.91 2.91 8.90
C VAL A 604 16.99 3.28 7.73
N GLY A 605 17.36 4.32 6.97
CA GLY A 605 16.47 4.90 5.96
C GLY A 605 15.87 3.91 4.95
N PRO A 606 16.67 3.03 4.31
CA PRO A 606 16.15 2.01 3.40
C PRO A 606 15.15 1.04 4.05
N GLU A 607 15.37 0.65 5.31
CA GLU A 607 14.43 -0.22 6.03
C GLU A 607 13.11 0.49 6.30
N LEU A 608 13.15 1.75 6.75
CA LEU A 608 11.95 2.55 6.97
C LEU A 608 11.12 2.68 5.69
N ILE A 609 11.76 3.02 4.58
CA ILE A 609 11.08 3.19 3.30
C ILE A 609 10.43 1.89 2.85
N ALA A 610 11.14 0.76 2.91
CA ALA A 610 10.60 -0.53 2.55
C ALA A 610 9.37 -0.89 3.42
N ARG A 611 9.44 -0.63 4.73
CA ARG A 611 8.30 -0.84 5.63
C ARG A 611 7.14 0.09 5.28
N VAL A 612 7.36 1.39 5.09
CA VAL A 612 6.30 2.35 4.73
C VAL A 612 5.63 1.97 3.41
N LEU A 613 6.40 1.69 2.36
CA LEU A 613 5.88 1.30 1.05
C LEU A 613 5.06 0.01 1.14
N ASN A 614 5.57 -1.03 1.79
CA ASN A 614 4.83 -2.29 1.96
C ASN A 614 3.51 -2.10 2.73
N ARG A 615 3.47 -1.18 3.70
CA ARG A 615 2.24 -0.87 4.45
C ARG A 615 1.23 -0.09 3.62
N LEU A 616 1.70 0.90 2.86
CA LEU A 616 0.85 1.69 1.98
C LEU A 616 0.32 0.88 0.80
N GLU A 617 1.19 0.14 0.10
CA GLU A 617 0.84 -0.67 -1.06
C GLU A 617 -0.25 -1.69 -0.68
N ARG A 618 -0.10 -2.35 0.47
CA ARG A 618 -1.08 -3.33 0.93
C ARG A 618 -2.40 -2.70 1.39
N THR A 619 -2.35 -1.53 2.03
CA THR A 619 -3.56 -0.76 2.40
C THR A 619 -4.29 -0.27 1.16
N GLN A 620 -3.56 0.21 0.15
CA GLN A 620 -4.10 0.66 -1.13
C GLN A 620 -4.62 -0.48 -2.00
N ILE A 621 -4.00 -1.68 -1.96
CA ILE A 621 -4.47 -2.88 -2.66
C ILE A 621 -5.72 -3.44 -1.97
N LEU A 622 -5.74 -3.51 -0.63
CA LEU A 622 -6.94 -3.89 0.12
C LEU A 622 -8.07 -2.88 -0.07
N HIS A 623 -7.78 -1.57 -0.14
CA HIS A 623 -8.77 -0.56 -0.52
C HIS A 623 -9.23 -0.74 -1.97
N LYS A 624 -8.33 -0.95 -2.94
CA LYS A 624 -8.71 -1.19 -4.34
C LYS A 624 -9.58 -2.43 -4.52
N LEU A 625 -9.27 -3.53 -3.80
CA LEU A 625 -10.06 -4.78 -3.82
C LEU A 625 -11.35 -4.68 -3.00
N ALA A 626 -11.36 -3.90 -1.92
CA ALA A 626 -12.54 -3.64 -1.11
C ALA A 626 -13.47 -2.58 -1.71
N GLU A 627 -13.06 -1.89 -2.78
CA GLU A 627 -13.82 -0.78 -3.38
C GLU A 627 -14.17 -0.97 -4.86
N ILE A 628 -13.50 -1.87 -5.60
CA ILE A 628 -13.69 -2.10 -7.03
C ILE A 628 -14.10 -3.57 -7.29
N ASP A 629 -15.04 -3.79 -8.20
CA ASP A 629 -15.40 -5.11 -8.70
C ASP A 629 -14.30 -5.64 -9.64
N GLU A 630 -13.71 -6.79 -9.29
CA GLU A 630 -12.55 -7.36 -10.02
C GLU A 630 -12.85 -7.66 -11.48
N LEU A 631 -14.09 -8.01 -11.81
CA LEU A 631 -14.46 -8.39 -13.16
C LEU A 631 -14.69 -7.17 -14.04
N THR A 632 -15.41 -6.13 -13.57
CA THR A 632 -15.79 -4.99 -14.42
C THR A 632 -14.93 -3.74 -14.22
N GLY A 633 -14.09 -3.68 -13.19
CA GLY A 633 -13.29 -2.49 -12.86
C GLY A 633 -14.12 -1.25 -12.46
N LEU A 634 -15.39 -1.48 -12.10
CA LEU A 634 -16.32 -0.48 -11.55
C LEU A 634 -16.29 -0.49 -10.03
N THR A 635 -16.84 0.52 -9.37
CA THR A 635 -16.97 0.47 -7.91
C THR A 635 -17.86 -0.68 -7.47
N ASN A 636 -17.52 -1.34 -6.36
CA ASN A 636 -18.34 -2.41 -5.81
C ASN A 636 -19.48 -1.85 -4.93
N ARG A 637 -20.35 -2.75 -4.45
CA ARG A 637 -21.50 -2.36 -3.62
C ARG A 637 -21.13 -1.54 -2.38
N ARG A 638 -20.06 -1.90 -1.68
CA ARG A 638 -19.67 -1.24 -0.43
C ARG A 638 -19.26 0.22 -0.69
N LYS A 639 -18.35 0.45 -1.64
CA LYS A 639 -17.85 1.79 -1.96
C LYS A 639 -18.94 2.69 -2.53
N SER A 640 -19.74 2.15 -3.43
CA SER A 640 -20.80 2.92 -4.08
C SER A 640 -21.87 3.38 -3.08
N VAL A 641 -22.26 2.58 -2.08
CA VAL A 641 -23.17 3.03 -1.00
C VAL A 641 -22.62 4.27 -0.28
N GLN A 642 -21.33 4.31 0.03
CA GLN A 642 -20.69 5.47 0.64
C GLN A 642 -20.70 6.69 -0.29
N GLN A 643 -20.39 6.51 -1.57
CA GLN A 643 -20.42 7.57 -2.57
C GLN A 643 -21.84 8.12 -2.78
N PHE A 644 -22.86 7.24 -2.79
CA PHE A 644 -24.26 7.65 -2.85
C PHE A 644 -24.67 8.49 -1.65
N SER A 645 -24.29 8.10 -0.43
CA SER A 645 -24.56 8.92 0.76
C SER A 645 -23.95 10.32 0.64
N GLN A 646 -22.70 10.42 0.16
CA GLN A 646 -22.03 11.71 -0.08
C GLN A 646 -22.74 12.53 -1.18
N LEU A 647 -23.12 11.89 -2.28
CA LEU A 647 -23.78 12.50 -3.43
C LEU A 647 -25.15 13.08 -3.05
N LEU A 648 -25.94 12.33 -2.28
CA LEU A 648 -27.27 12.75 -1.83
C LEU A 648 -27.18 13.93 -0.85
N HIS A 649 -26.22 13.91 0.10
CA HIS A 649 -25.99 15.05 0.98
C HIS A 649 -25.54 16.30 0.23
N LEU A 650 -24.69 16.14 -0.79
CA LEU A 650 -24.27 17.26 -1.63
C LEU A 650 -25.46 17.85 -2.41
N ALA A 651 -26.29 16.98 -2.98
CA ALA A 651 -27.47 17.35 -3.75
C ALA A 651 -28.52 18.06 -2.89
N GLU A 652 -28.75 17.59 -1.66
CA GLU A 652 -29.63 18.22 -0.69
C GLU A 652 -29.16 19.64 -0.35
N ARG A 653 -27.85 19.81 -0.10
CA ARG A 653 -27.25 21.13 0.22
C ARG A 653 -27.31 22.11 -0.94
N GLN A 654 -27.11 21.64 -2.17
CA GLN A 654 -27.06 22.48 -3.37
C GLN A 654 -28.41 22.57 -4.09
N THR A 655 -29.45 21.90 -3.61
CA THR A 655 -30.77 21.82 -4.25
C THR A 655 -30.71 21.31 -5.69
N GLN A 656 -29.81 20.35 -5.95
CA GLN A 656 -29.63 19.72 -7.26
C GLN A 656 -30.34 18.36 -7.31
N PRO A 657 -30.93 17.97 -8.46
CA PRO A 657 -31.49 16.64 -8.61
C PRO A 657 -30.38 15.59 -8.74
N VAL A 658 -30.64 14.37 -8.26
CA VAL A 658 -29.78 13.21 -8.53
C VAL A 658 -30.60 12.14 -9.20
N CYS A 659 -30.15 11.67 -10.35
CA CYS A 659 -30.74 10.53 -11.03
C CYS A 659 -30.09 9.26 -10.50
N PHE A 660 -30.91 8.38 -9.92
CA PHE A 660 -30.51 7.05 -9.45
C PHE A 660 -31.04 6.00 -10.41
N ALA A 661 -30.19 5.11 -10.92
CA ALA A 661 -30.61 4.07 -11.86
C ALA A 661 -30.12 2.68 -11.47
N ILE A 662 -30.95 1.67 -11.74
CA ILE A 662 -30.63 0.25 -11.63
C ILE A 662 -30.71 -0.35 -13.03
N LEU A 663 -29.67 -1.06 -13.46
CA LEU A 663 -29.61 -1.79 -14.72
C LEU A 663 -29.40 -3.27 -14.45
N ASP A 664 -30.01 -4.12 -15.27
CA ASP A 664 -29.90 -5.57 -15.17
C ASP A 664 -29.83 -6.18 -16.57
N LEU A 665 -28.86 -7.08 -16.79
CA LEU A 665 -28.66 -7.72 -18.09
C LEU A 665 -29.79 -8.69 -18.41
N ASP A 666 -30.38 -8.52 -19.59
CA ASP A 666 -31.50 -9.35 -20.02
C ASP A 666 -31.04 -10.78 -20.33
N HIS A 667 -31.72 -11.76 -19.74
CA HIS A 667 -31.49 -13.19 -19.98
C HIS A 667 -30.06 -13.66 -19.67
N PHE A 668 -29.33 -12.98 -18.79
CA PHE A 668 -27.92 -13.29 -18.52
C PHE A 668 -27.67 -14.71 -18.01
N LYS A 669 -28.56 -15.28 -17.18
CA LYS A 669 -28.50 -16.69 -16.82
C LYS A 669 -28.53 -17.63 -18.04
N GLN A 670 -29.38 -17.37 -19.03
CA GLN A 670 -29.45 -18.17 -20.26
C GLN A 670 -28.17 -18.04 -21.09
N ILE A 671 -27.55 -16.85 -21.08
CA ILE A 671 -26.27 -16.62 -21.75
C ILE A 671 -25.18 -17.48 -21.11
N ASN A 672 -25.08 -17.49 -19.78
CA ASN A 672 -24.14 -18.35 -19.07
C ASN A 672 -24.38 -19.84 -19.36
N ASP A 673 -25.65 -20.27 -19.32
CA ASP A 673 -26.03 -21.66 -19.56
C ASP A 673 -25.74 -22.11 -21.01
N GLN A 674 -25.87 -21.22 -21.99
CA GLN A 674 -25.75 -21.55 -23.42
C GLN A 674 -24.34 -21.33 -24.01
N TYR A 675 -23.64 -20.30 -23.55
CA TYR A 675 -22.35 -19.85 -24.09
C TYR A 675 -21.19 -20.01 -23.11
N GLY A 676 -21.47 -20.34 -21.85
CA GLY A 676 -20.48 -20.55 -20.79
C GLY A 676 -20.20 -19.28 -19.97
N HIS A 677 -19.69 -19.47 -18.75
CA HIS A 677 -19.39 -18.38 -17.82
C HIS A 677 -18.34 -17.39 -18.37
N ASP A 678 -17.34 -17.86 -19.13
CA ASP A 678 -16.35 -16.97 -19.75
C ASP A 678 -16.97 -15.96 -20.73
N ALA A 679 -18.01 -16.38 -21.45
CA ALA A 679 -18.74 -15.50 -22.36
C ALA A 679 -19.61 -14.50 -21.59
N GLY A 680 -20.22 -14.92 -20.48
CA GLY A 680 -20.92 -14.01 -19.57
C GLY A 680 -19.99 -12.97 -18.94
N ASP A 681 -18.79 -13.38 -18.55
CA ASP A 681 -17.77 -12.49 -18.00
C ASP A 681 -17.30 -11.42 -19.00
N GLN A 682 -17.22 -11.77 -20.29
CA GLN A 682 -16.94 -10.79 -21.36
C GLN A 682 -18.06 -9.76 -21.51
N VAL A 683 -19.33 -10.21 -21.45
CA VAL A 683 -20.49 -9.32 -21.50
C VAL A 683 -20.47 -8.33 -20.34
N LEU A 684 -20.21 -8.81 -19.12
CA LEU A 684 -20.11 -7.99 -17.91
C LEU A 684 -18.98 -6.97 -17.99
N ARG A 685 -17.77 -7.41 -18.38
CA ARG A 685 -16.60 -6.54 -18.60
C ARG A 685 -16.94 -5.41 -19.57
N ARG A 686 -17.54 -5.77 -20.69
CA ARG A 686 -17.81 -4.81 -21.77
C ARG A 686 -18.87 -3.79 -21.39
N LEU A 687 -19.92 -4.20 -20.67
CA LEU A 687 -20.89 -3.26 -20.11
C LEU A 687 -20.22 -2.33 -19.10
N GLY A 688 -19.36 -2.86 -18.23
CA GLY A 688 -18.59 -2.07 -17.26
C GLY A 688 -17.74 -0.98 -17.91
N GLU A 689 -16.97 -1.34 -18.94
CA GLU A 689 -16.17 -0.39 -19.73
C GLU A 689 -17.04 0.69 -20.38
N LEU A 690 -18.14 0.30 -21.00
CA LEU A 690 -19.05 1.22 -21.69
C LEU A 690 -19.67 2.22 -20.71
N LEU A 691 -20.13 1.75 -19.55
CA LEU A 691 -20.67 2.61 -18.49
C LEU A 691 -19.59 3.58 -17.99
N LYS A 692 -18.37 3.09 -17.73
CA LYS A 692 -17.25 3.92 -17.26
C LYS A 692 -16.86 5.01 -18.27
N GLN A 693 -16.98 4.75 -19.57
CA GLN A 693 -16.70 5.72 -20.64
C GLN A 693 -17.86 6.70 -20.90
N SER A 694 -19.09 6.30 -20.59
CA SER A 694 -20.30 7.07 -20.94
C SER A 694 -20.66 8.17 -19.93
N PHE A 695 -20.16 8.05 -18.71
CA PHE A 695 -20.47 8.90 -17.56
C PHE A 695 -19.22 9.60 -17.00
N ARG A 696 -19.42 10.64 -16.19
CA ARG A 696 -18.33 11.51 -15.72
C ARG A 696 -17.66 10.93 -14.49
N SER A 697 -16.47 11.44 -14.15
CA SER A 697 -15.74 11.04 -12.94
C SER A 697 -16.49 11.31 -11.63
N GLU A 698 -17.35 12.34 -11.62
CA GLU A 698 -18.20 12.69 -10.49
C GLU A 698 -19.48 11.85 -10.37
N ASP A 699 -19.81 11.08 -11.41
CA ASP A 699 -20.96 10.17 -11.39
C ASP A 699 -20.57 8.85 -10.70
N VAL A 700 -21.51 8.28 -9.94
CA VAL A 700 -21.32 6.97 -9.30
C VAL A 700 -21.69 5.90 -10.31
N VAL A 701 -20.75 5.02 -10.64
CA VAL A 701 -20.99 3.85 -11.52
C VAL A 701 -20.48 2.60 -10.81
N ALA A 702 -21.38 1.67 -10.54
CA ALA A 702 -21.12 0.54 -9.67
C ALA A 702 -21.72 -0.78 -10.17
N ARG A 703 -21.12 -1.90 -9.74
CA ARG A 703 -21.70 -3.24 -9.87
C ARG A 703 -22.03 -3.76 -8.47
N TRP A 704 -23.29 -4.09 -8.22
CA TRP A 704 -23.74 -4.52 -6.87
C TRP A 704 -23.74 -6.04 -6.70
N GLY A 705 -23.65 -6.79 -7.80
CA GLY A 705 -23.45 -8.23 -7.82
C GLY A 705 -24.16 -8.88 -8.99
N GLY A 706 -23.65 -10.03 -9.44
CA GLY A 706 -24.26 -10.79 -10.54
C GLY A 706 -24.36 -9.96 -11.82
N GLU A 707 -25.59 -9.68 -12.24
CA GLU A 707 -25.94 -8.95 -13.46
C GLU A 707 -26.46 -7.51 -13.20
N GLU A 708 -26.47 -7.05 -11.94
CA GLU A 708 -26.98 -5.74 -11.54
C GLU A 708 -25.89 -4.65 -11.48
N PHE A 709 -26.17 -3.52 -12.14
CA PHE A 709 -25.37 -2.30 -12.16
C PHE A 709 -26.17 -1.12 -11.64
N ILE A 710 -25.51 -0.20 -10.92
CA ILE A 710 -26.15 0.94 -10.27
C ILE A 710 -25.45 2.22 -10.68
N LEU A 711 -26.22 3.27 -10.95
CA LEU A 711 -25.71 4.58 -11.33
C LEU A 711 -26.31 5.72 -10.50
N GLY A 712 -25.47 6.74 -10.24
CA GLY A 712 -25.85 7.99 -9.60
C GLY A 712 -25.33 9.18 -10.37
N LEU A 713 -26.22 9.95 -11.00
CA LEU A 713 -25.85 11.07 -11.85
C LEU A 713 -26.21 12.39 -11.16
N TYR A 714 -25.19 13.17 -10.80
CA TYR A 714 -25.39 14.44 -10.11
C TYR A 714 -25.93 15.53 -11.04
N GLY A 715 -26.82 16.38 -10.54
CA GLY A 715 -27.41 17.48 -11.31
C GLY A 715 -28.27 17.01 -12.49
N THR A 716 -28.68 15.74 -12.50
CA THR A 716 -29.39 15.12 -13.62
C THR A 716 -30.79 14.71 -13.18
N THR A 717 -31.80 15.17 -13.92
CA THR A 717 -33.20 14.77 -13.70
C THR A 717 -33.48 13.38 -14.26
N ARG A 718 -34.56 12.74 -13.79
CA ARG A 718 -35.00 11.41 -14.23
C ARG A 718 -35.05 11.23 -15.75
N SER A 719 -35.65 12.19 -16.45
CA SER A 719 -35.85 12.14 -17.91
C SER A 719 -34.53 12.18 -18.69
N CYS A 720 -33.62 13.07 -18.28
CA CYS A 720 -32.27 13.15 -18.85
C CYS A 720 -31.46 11.89 -18.58
N GLY A 721 -31.53 11.37 -17.34
CA GLY A 721 -30.85 10.13 -16.97
C GLY A 721 -31.35 8.92 -17.76
N ALA A 722 -32.68 8.76 -17.85
CA ALA A 722 -33.29 7.71 -18.65
C ALA A 722 -32.89 7.81 -20.13
N LYS A 723 -32.95 9.01 -20.72
CA LYS A 723 -32.50 9.22 -22.11
C LYS A 723 -31.04 8.82 -22.31
N ARG A 724 -30.16 9.24 -21.40
CA ARG A 724 -28.73 8.93 -21.48
C ARG A 724 -28.46 7.43 -21.38
N LEU A 725 -29.17 6.74 -20.49
CA LEU A 725 -29.08 5.28 -20.34
C LEU A 725 -29.65 4.53 -21.55
N THR A 726 -30.70 5.06 -22.19
CA THR A 726 -31.20 4.52 -23.46
C THR A 726 -30.17 4.63 -24.59
N GLU A 727 -29.41 5.73 -24.66
CA GLU A 727 -28.29 5.86 -25.61
C GLU A 727 -27.21 4.78 -25.36
N VAL A 728 -26.88 4.52 -24.09
CA VAL A 728 -25.95 3.45 -23.72
C VAL A 728 -26.50 2.07 -24.10
N LEU A 729 -27.80 1.84 -23.89
CA LEU A 729 -28.48 0.60 -24.27
C LEU A 729 -28.46 0.35 -25.78
N GLU A 730 -28.70 1.38 -26.59
CA GLU A 730 -28.62 1.29 -28.04
C GLU A 730 -27.21 0.90 -28.52
N ILE A 731 -26.17 1.49 -27.91
CA ILE A 731 -24.78 1.14 -28.22
C ILE A 731 -24.46 -0.30 -27.78
N PHE A 732 -24.90 -0.69 -26.59
CA PHE A 732 -24.60 -2.02 -26.03
C PHE A 732 -25.30 -3.14 -26.80
N SER A 733 -26.58 -2.96 -27.13
CA SER A 733 -27.39 -3.95 -27.85
C SER A 733 -26.92 -4.25 -29.27
N GLN A 734 -26.16 -3.33 -29.88
CA GLN A 734 -25.55 -3.51 -31.19
C GLN A 734 -24.21 -4.26 -31.14
N GLN A 735 -23.65 -4.51 -29.96
CA GLN A 735 -22.39 -5.25 -29.86
C GLN A 735 -22.59 -6.74 -30.08
N GLU A 736 -21.71 -7.33 -30.89
CA GLU A 736 -21.63 -8.77 -31.09
C GLU A 736 -20.57 -9.37 -30.16
N PHE A 737 -20.99 -10.36 -29.38
CA PHE A 737 -20.13 -11.20 -28.55
C PHE A 737 -19.92 -12.55 -29.23
N ALA A 738 -18.79 -13.21 -28.93
CA ALA A 738 -18.48 -14.53 -29.46
C ALA A 738 -18.03 -15.46 -28.32
N ASP A 739 -18.55 -16.69 -28.32
CA ASP A 739 -18.09 -17.71 -27.36
C ASP A 739 -16.80 -18.42 -27.83
N ALA A 740 -16.28 -19.34 -27.02
CA ALA A 740 -15.10 -20.14 -27.37
C ALA A 740 -15.24 -20.98 -28.65
N LYS A 741 -16.47 -21.16 -29.16
CA LYS A 741 -16.78 -21.86 -30.41
C LYS A 741 -17.09 -20.90 -31.57
N ASN A 742 -16.82 -19.60 -31.38
CA ASN A 742 -17.05 -18.52 -32.33
C ASN A 742 -18.53 -18.35 -32.74
N ARG A 743 -19.47 -18.77 -31.88
CA ARG A 743 -20.91 -18.50 -32.05
C ARG A 743 -21.19 -17.08 -31.64
N ARG A 744 -21.79 -16.29 -32.54
CA ARG A 744 -22.12 -14.88 -32.29
C ARG A 744 -23.47 -14.71 -31.61
N PHE A 745 -23.55 -13.77 -30.68
CA PHE A 745 -24.78 -13.38 -30.00
C PHE A 745 -24.71 -11.90 -29.58
N SER A 746 -25.86 -11.30 -29.28
CA SER A 746 -25.95 -9.94 -28.72
C SER A 746 -26.75 -9.97 -27.43
N VAL A 747 -26.56 -8.93 -26.60
CA VAL A 747 -27.15 -8.84 -25.26
C VAL A 747 -27.69 -7.43 -25.05
N SER A 748 -28.82 -7.31 -24.37
CA SER A 748 -29.41 -6.05 -23.93
C SER A 748 -29.46 -5.96 -22.40
N PHE A 749 -29.84 -4.80 -21.87
CA PHE A 749 -30.20 -4.65 -20.46
C PHE A 749 -31.53 -3.92 -20.32
N SER A 750 -32.19 -4.15 -19.20
CA SER A 750 -33.34 -3.37 -18.76
C SER A 750 -32.92 -2.43 -17.64
N GLY A 751 -33.54 -1.26 -17.55
CA GLY A 751 -33.20 -0.26 -16.54
C GLY A 751 -34.41 0.42 -15.90
N GLY A 752 -34.29 0.78 -14.63
CA GLY A 752 -35.25 1.61 -13.90
C GLY A 752 -34.56 2.84 -13.32
N VAL A 753 -35.21 4.02 -13.42
CA VAL A 753 -34.61 5.31 -13.07
C VAL A 753 -35.51 6.08 -12.10
N ALA A 754 -34.96 6.45 -10.95
CA ALA A 754 -35.59 7.29 -9.93
C ALA A 754 -34.85 8.64 -9.81
N GLU A 755 -35.54 9.66 -9.30
CA GLU A 755 -34.96 11.00 -9.08
C GLU A 755 -35.05 11.41 -7.60
N PHE A 756 -33.92 11.78 -7.02
CA PHE A 756 -33.86 12.47 -5.74
C PHE A 756 -34.11 13.97 -5.93
N PRO A 757 -34.90 14.63 -5.06
CA PRO A 757 -35.65 14.06 -3.92
C PRO A 757 -37.09 13.61 -4.25
N LYS A 758 -37.51 13.61 -5.51
CA LYS A 758 -38.92 13.39 -5.92
C LYS A 758 -39.43 11.99 -5.61
N ASP A 759 -38.63 10.97 -5.90
CA ASP A 759 -39.01 9.55 -5.86
C ASP A 759 -38.48 8.86 -4.59
N GLY A 760 -37.69 9.55 -3.77
CA GLY A 760 -37.17 9.06 -2.49
C GLY A 760 -36.27 10.08 -1.78
N ALA A 761 -36.26 10.05 -0.45
CA ALA A 761 -35.43 10.94 0.38
C ALA A 761 -34.08 10.33 0.80
N ASP A 762 -33.89 9.03 0.60
CA ASP A 762 -32.65 8.32 0.90
C ASP A 762 -32.37 7.26 -0.17
N LEU A 763 -31.18 6.66 -0.12
CA LEU A 763 -30.75 5.64 -1.07
C LEU A 763 -31.69 4.42 -1.10
N GLN A 764 -32.28 4.04 0.03
CA GLN A 764 -33.15 2.87 0.12
C GLN A 764 -34.52 3.12 -0.52
N ALA A 765 -35.05 4.34 -0.42
CA ALA A 765 -36.27 4.77 -1.09
C ALA A 765 -36.04 4.88 -2.60
N LEU A 766 -34.93 5.47 -3.04
CA LEU A 766 -34.55 5.57 -4.45
C LEU A 766 -34.35 4.20 -5.09
N TYR A 767 -33.67 3.28 -4.39
CA TYR A 767 -33.49 1.90 -4.85
C TYR A 767 -34.85 1.21 -5.06
N ARG A 768 -35.76 1.30 -4.08
CA ARG A 768 -37.11 0.72 -4.21
C ARG A 768 -37.90 1.31 -5.38
N ALA A 769 -37.82 2.62 -5.60
CA ALA A 769 -38.50 3.27 -6.72
C ALA A 769 -37.95 2.82 -8.08
N ALA A 770 -36.62 2.75 -8.20
CA ALA A 770 -35.96 2.30 -9.42
C ALA A 770 -36.17 0.79 -9.69
N ASP A 771 -36.19 -0.04 -8.65
CA ASP A 771 -36.42 -1.50 -8.77
C ASP A 771 -37.83 -1.83 -9.28
N VAL A 772 -38.85 -1.08 -8.85
CA VAL A 772 -40.21 -1.20 -9.39
C VAL A 772 -40.26 -0.87 -10.88
N LEU A 773 -39.54 0.17 -11.32
CA LEU A 773 -39.45 0.54 -12.73
C LEU A 773 -38.65 -0.48 -13.55
N LEU A 774 -37.59 -1.04 -12.98
CA LEU A 774 -36.83 -2.12 -13.61
C LEU A 774 -37.70 -3.37 -13.80
N TYR A 775 -38.48 -3.75 -12.79
CA TYR A 775 -39.42 -4.86 -12.89
C TYR A 775 -40.46 -4.63 -13.99
N GLN A 776 -41.00 -3.41 -14.08
CA GLN A 776 -41.91 -3.04 -15.18
C GLN A 776 -41.24 -3.13 -16.55
N ALA A 777 -39.99 -2.66 -16.68
CA ALA A 777 -39.22 -2.74 -17.92
C ALA A 777 -39.02 -4.19 -18.39
N LYS A 778 -38.79 -5.10 -17.43
CA LYS A 778 -38.68 -6.54 -17.68
C LYS A 778 -40.01 -7.17 -18.12
N GLU A 779 -41.14 -6.75 -17.54
CA GLU A 779 -42.47 -7.24 -17.93
C GLU A 779 -42.94 -6.68 -19.28
N SER A 780 -42.57 -5.44 -19.62
CA SER A 780 -42.92 -4.77 -20.88
C SER A 780 -42.05 -5.19 -22.07
N GLY A 781 -41.34 -6.31 -21.97
CA GLY A 781 -40.60 -6.92 -23.08
C GLY A 781 -39.07 -6.75 -23.03
N ARG A 782 -38.51 -6.26 -21.90
CA ARG A 782 -37.06 -6.04 -21.71
C ARG A 782 -36.46 -5.03 -22.69
N ASN A 783 -35.13 -4.90 -22.73
CA ASN A 783 -34.39 -4.01 -23.65
C ASN A 783 -34.93 -2.56 -23.66
N GLN A 784 -35.16 -2.01 -22.47
CA GLN A 784 -35.64 -0.64 -22.31
C GLN A 784 -35.30 -0.07 -20.93
N VAL A 785 -35.25 1.25 -20.86
CA VAL A 785 -35.04 2.00 -19.62
C VAL A 785 -36.31 2.80 -19.31
N LEU A 786 -36.88 2.60 -18.12
CA LEU A 786 -38.04 3.33 -17.64
C LEU A 786 -37.65 4.34 -16.56
N GLY A 787 -38.20 5.55 -16.65
CA GLY A 787 -38.05 6.64 -15.68
C GLY A 787 -39.36 7.38 -15.50
#